data_AF-A0A8B9M3J6-F1
#
_entry.id   AF-A0A8B9M3J6-F1
#
_cell.length_a   1.000
_cell.length_b   1.000
_cell.length_c   1.000
_cell.angle_alpha   90.00
_cell.angle_beta   90.00
_cell.angle_gamma   90.00
#
_symmetry.space_group_name_H-M   'P 1'
#
loop_
_entity.id
_entity.type
_entity.pdbx_description
1 polymer ?
#
loop_
_entity_poly.entity_id
_entity_poly.type
_entity_poly.pdbx_seq_one_letter_code
_entity_poly.pdbx_strand_id
1 'polypeptide(L)'
;LLDNFMPLLAQKFKQFNLVLCRPLTLFFSLYFSAANERADCREGVHKAVNTDFPGQMKGKPEIKTLEALDSFSCSQATMGFISKHWPAFSASVDSPVSNSTAKLVLGRSYPSDITTSCIHDPYCLYLYNGVELLEGETGSVILIGYFDQIVGRRQVRLLDVIQPTEKTSATLFTCILETLKKFKIPAANLAVFYSNDPDPAELISSLQALNPATVFLCSLTDLPGRVCHSGIMTMELSEQIQDLLKNIHQHFTSLPASLKEQLSSMEDSNFTASLTSSCSLLRTVVYKVSILWPDLVQYFNSLDATDNVKEVCGLLNDQCLKLTFLFLSHALKPLCELQESWDRDEDLRKVLQDAFGLVQLYASSYLQPKAMEQFLGRRNVQPKGDWMKHLPREEVKLGVQVTEYLRQNRAKLTDPLDLFYKSAVSFYKAVSFSIVKSLPLSDSVLRTVALILSAEGKLKVTGKSVVDLGTVFGANDDNLLTDEFLEYQFAERENCTAQTVEQYWKAELRIMGTNSIFRKLILKLLALPVTLRMESIFAQVFKSVGDEVLPKREVSEEMMQDNDDGDEEDATDSSSYKSAPSHPLTPETPGDYHPIIFMRAGSFCLDCVDILVGKGTFNKLKDLDPWICYLCAPESSSGALKPRNDWSIRVQSFFANDSAMAFEPHRVYPSIPANLRRPIRVLSLFDGISTGYLVLRDLGFKVEKYVASEVDDESIAVSIVNHEGKITQVDDVRRITKQHIDEWGPFDLLIGGSPCNDLSIVNPARKGLFEGTGRLFFDYYRLLNMMKPKEDDPRPFFWLFENVVFMNTRDKLDICRFLECNPVLVDAVKVSPAHRARYFWGNIPGMNRPITASQKDKLTLQECLEPGRTAKYVKIRTITTRTNSLKQGANDRDFPITSNGKDDGIWITEMEKIFGFPKHYTDVKNMGRLQRQKVLGKSWSVPVIRHLFAPLKDYFACDEVLSKNGEL
;
A
#
# COMPACT_ATOMS: atom_id res chain seq x y z
N LEU A 1 -14.37 24.70 18.06
CA LEU A 1 -14.52 24.86 16.59
C LEU A 1 -14.96 23.55 15.90
N LEU A 2 -14.72 22.37 16.47
CA LEU A 2 -15.22 21.09 15.94
C LEU A 2 -16.65 20.72 16.43
N ASP A 3 -17.06 21.19 17.61
CA ASP A 3 -18.33 20.79 18.23
C ASP A 3 -19.59 21.33 17.53
N ASN A 4 -19.45 22.39 16.73
CA ASN A 4 -20.55 22.99 15.98
C ASN A 4 -20.82 22.33 14.60
N PHE A 5 -19.99 21.37 14.16
CA PHE A 5 -20.12 20.78 12.81
C PHE A 5 -20.93 19.49 12.75
N MET A 6 -21.05 18.77 13.87
CA MET A 6 -21.79 17.49 13.94
C MET A 6 -23.31 17.63 13.79
N PRO A 7 -23.99 18.67 14.32
CA PRO A 7 -25.45 18.82 14.16
C PRO A 7 -25.89 19.02 12.71
N LEU A 8 -25.12 19.76 11.89
CA LEU A 8 -25.45 19.99 10.47
C LEU A 8 -25.28 18.73 9.60
N LEU A 9 -24.34 17.84 9.94
CA LEU A 9 -24.15 16.57 9.24
C LEU A 9 -25.32 15.60 9.50
N ALA A 10 -25.78 15.51 10.75
CA ALA A 10 -26.95 14.72 11.11
C ALA A 10 -28.23 15.19 10.39
N GLN A 11 -28.37 16.49 10.14
CA GLN A 11 -29.53 17.05 9.43
C GLN A 11 -29.53 16.73 7.92
N LYS A 12 -28.35 16.62 7.27
CA LYS A 12 -28.25 16.21 5.86
C LYS A 12 -28.48 14.71 5.62
N PHE A 13 -28.15 13.85 6.59
CA PHE A 13 -28.40 12.40 6.46
C PHE A 13 -29.89 12.02 6.51
N LYS A 14 -30.78 12.90 7.01
CA LYS A 14 -32.25 12.67 6.99
C LYS A 14 -32.92 12.89 5.63
N GLN A 15 -32.21 13.36 4.61
CA GLN A 15 -32.79 13.67 3.28
C GLN A 15 -32.61 12.58 2.22
N PHE A 16 -31.84 11.53 2.51
CA PHE A 16 -31.67 10.38 1.60
C PHE A 16 -32.32 9.12 2.20
N ASN A 17 -33.54 8.81 1.74
CA ASN A 17 -34.25 7.58 2.07
C ASN A 17 -33.55 6.35 1.44
N LEU A 18 -32.50 5.87 2.10
CA LEU A 18 -31.83 4.61 1.80
C LEU A 18 -32.05 3.63 2.96
N VAL A 19 -32.93 2.66 2.71
CA VAL A 19 -33.30 1.62 3.69
C VAL A 19 -32.15 0.62 3.82
N LEU A 20 -31.26 0.87 4.77
CA LEU A 20 -30.29 -0.10 5.26
C LEU A 20 -30.93 -1.00 6.31
N CYS A 21 -31.38 -2.20 5.90
CA CYS A 21 -31.86 -3.21 6.83
C CYS A 21 -30.72 -3.75 7.71
N ARG A 22 -30.87 -3.58 9.03
CA ARG A 22 -30.14 -4.36 10.05
C ARG A 22 -30.43 -5.86 9.87
N PRO A 23 -29.48 -6.75 10.20
CA PRO A 23 -29.34 -7.17 11.59
C PRO A 23 -27.88 -7.19 12.06
N LEU A 24 -27.49 -6.14 12.82
CA LEU A 24 -26.20 -6.06 13.52
C LEU A 24 -26.39 -6.00 15.04
N THR A 25 -27.52 -6.54 15.53
CA THR A 25 -27.97 -6.43 16.94
C THR A 25 -28.19 -7.80 17.61
N LEU A 26 -27.69 -8.89 17.02
CA LEU A 26 -27.75 -10.25 17.61
C LEU A 26 -26.37 -10.87 17.88
N PHE A 27 -25.27 -10.22 17.49
CA PHE A 27 -23.92 -10.77 17.64
C PHE A 27 -23.20 -10.37 18.95
N PHE A 28 -23.71 -9.37 19.68
CA PHE A 28 -23.18 -8.97 20.99
C PHE A 28 -23.74 -9.78 22.18
N SER A 29 -24.54 -10.83 21.92
CA SER A 29 -25.16 -11.66 22.96
C SER A 29 -24.61 -13.09 23.04
N LEU A 30 -23.62 -13.46 22.22
CA LEU A 30 -23.06 -14.84 22.17
C LEU A 30 -21.54 -14.90 22.36
N TYR A 31 -20.90 -13.82 22.80
CA TYR A 31 -19.47 -13.81 23.17
C TYR A 31 -19.22 -13.97 24.68
N PHE A 32 -20.26 -14.29 25.45
CA PHE A 32 -20.20 -14.60 26.89
C PHE A 32 -20.91 -15.93 27.23
N SER A 33 -20.75 -16.96 26.38
CA SER A 33 -21.13 -18.34 26.72
C SER A 33 -20.36 -19.39 25.90
N ALA A 34 -19.03 -19.35 25.98
CA ALA A 34 -18.13 -20.39 25.47
C ALA A 34 -16.81 -20.45 26.30
N ALA A 35 -16.94 -20.25 27.61
CA ALA A 35 -15.85 -20.32 28.58
C ALA A 35 -16.24 -21.25 29.74
N ASN A 36 -16.68 -22.46 29.41
CA ASN A 36 -16.75 -23.61 30.30
C ASN A 36 -16.87 -24.91 29.48
N GLU A 37 -16.64 -26.05 30.12
CA GLU A 37 -16.66 -27.42 29.55
C GLU A 37 -15.51 -27.80 28.58
N ARG A 38 -14.35 -28.13 29.18
CA ARG A 38 -13.70 -29.44 28.97
C ARG A 38 -12.62 -29.73 30.02
N ALA A 39 -13.08 -29.98 31.24
CA ALA A 39 -12.45 -30.99 32.09
C ALA A 39 -12.99 -32.39 31.69
N ASP A 40 -12.37 -33.45 32.24
CA ASP A 40 -12.75 -34.86 32.12
C ASP A 40 -12.81 -35.50 30.72
N CYS A 41 -11.68 -36.09 30.33
CA CYS A 41 -11.57 -37.55 30.15
C CYS A 41 -10.10 -37.96 29.92
N ARG A 42 -9.42 -38.44 30.98
CA ARG A 42 -8.13 -39.15 30.89
C ARG A 42 -8.26 -40.51 31.58
N GLU A 43 -8.35 -41.59 30.83
CA GLU A 43 -8.06 -42.94 31.35
C GLU A 43 -7.79 -43.96 30.22
N GLY A 44 -6.84 -44.87 30.44
CA GLY A 44 -6.42 -45.93 29.49
C GLY A 44 -5.59 -45.44 28.29
N VAL A 45 -4.43 -46.00 27.93
CA VAL A 45 -3.81 -47.29 28.28
C VAL A 45 -2.29 -47.16 28.38
N HIS A 46 -1.69 -47.74 29.43
CA HIS A 46 -0.23 -47.93 29.56
C HIS A 46 0.24 -49.26 28.92
N LYS A 47 1.43 -49.24 28.31
CA LYS A 47 2.44 -50.34 28.29
C LYS A 47 3.77 -49.72 27.80
N ALA A 48 4.73 -49.50 28.71
CA ALA A 48 5.89 -50.37 29.00
C ALA A 48 6.96 -50.29 27.87
N VAL A 49 8.21 -49.93 28.15
CA VAL A 49 9.17 -50.69 29.00
C VAL A 49 9.93 -49.80 30.02
N ASN A 50 10.23 -50.37 31.20
CA ASN A 50 11.01 -49.78 32.30
C ASN A 50 12.54 -49.96 32.13
N THR A 51 13.32 -49.16 32.87
CA THR A 51 14.46 -49.68 33.67
C THR A 51 14.83 -48.74 34.83
N ASP A 52 14.18 -49.00 35.97
CA ASP A 52 14.54 -48.87 37.40
C ASP A 52 15.37 -47.71 38.03
N PHE A 53 14.87 -47.32 39.21
CA PHE A 53 15.40 -46.38 40.23
C PHE A 53 16.19 -47.13 41.34
N PRO A 54 16.95 -46.43 42.22
CA PRO A 54 16.43 -45.89 43.50
C PRO A 54 16.94 -44.45 43.79
N GLY A 55 16.42 -43.64 44.72
CA GLY A 55 15.36 -43.77 45.72
C GLY A 55 15.01 -42.38 46.33
N GLN A 56 14.07 -42.32 47.28
CA GLN A 56 13.42 -41.08 47.76
C GLN A 56 14.30 -40.14 48.64
N MET A 57 14.03 -38.83 48.58
CA MET A 57 13.57 -38.03 49.74
C MET A 57 12.84 -36.75 49.30
N LYS A 58 11.85 -36.31 50.10
CA LYS A 58 11.08 -35.07 49.88
C LYS A 58 11.82 -33.87 50.47
N GLY A 59 11.96 -32.80 49.69
CA GLY A 59 12.32 -31.46 50.17
C GLY A 59 11.68 -30.41 49.29
N LYS A 60 11.10 -29.35 49.89
CA LYS A 60 10.70 -28.15 49.14
C LYS A 60 11.97 -27.35 48.81
N PRO A 61 12.20 -26.91 47.57
CA PRO A 61 12.85 -25.64 47.29
C PRO A 61 11.74 -24.57 47.28
N GLU A 62 11.70 -23.63 48.22
CA GLU A 62 12.61 -22.48 48.37
C GLU A 62 12.76 -21.64 47.10
N ILE A 63 12.57 -20.35 47.32
CA ILE A 63 12.43 -19.29 46.33
C ILE A 63 13.79 -19.04 45.66
N LYS A 64 13.92 -19.38 44.37
CA LYS A 64 15.03 -18.91 43.53
C LYS A 64 14.75 -17.50 42.97
N THR A 65 14.79 -16.50 43.83
CA THR A 65 15.18 -15.13 43.43
C THR A 65 16.61 -14.86 43.91
N LEU A 66 17.32 -13.98 43.19
CA LEU A 66 18.70 -13.49 43.37
C LEU A 66 19.89 -14.25 42.76
N GLU A 67 19.86 -15.55 42.43
CA GLU A 67 21.05 -16.22 41.82
C GLU A 67 21.35 -15.85 40.34
N ALA A 68 20.52 -15.02 39.70
CA ALA A 68 20.67 -14.63 38.29
C ALA A 68 21.18 -13.19 38.06
N LEU A 69 21.55 -12.46 39.12
CA LEU A 69 22.11 -11.10 39.01
C LEU A 69 23.64 -11.04 39.01
N ASP A 70 24.33 -12.08 39.48
CA ASP A 70 25.77 -12.05 39.78
C ASP A 70 26.72 -12.21 38.57
N SER A 71 26.19 -12.32 37.34
CA SER A 71 27.00 -12.53 36.13
C SER A 71 26.99 -11.35 35.14
N PHE A 72 26.53 -10.17 35.55
CA PHE A 72 26.44 -9.00 34.66
C PHE A 72 27.48 -7.92 34.99
N SER A 73 28.28 -7.56 33.98
CA SER A 73 29.31 -6.52 34.08
C SER A 73 29.36 -5.65 32.82
N CYS A 74 29.34 -4.32 33.00
CA CYS A 74 29.59 -3.35 31.94
C CYS A 74 31.06 -2.87 31.94
N SER A 75 31.52 -2.31 30.82
CA SER A 75 32.79 -1.57 30.79
C SER A 75 32.67 -0.23 31.55
N GLN A 76 33.77 0.29 32.09
CA GLN A 76 33.78 1.59 32.78
C GLN A 76 33.27 2.71 31.87
N ALA A 77 33.67 2.72 30.59
CA ALA A 77 33.16 3.63 29.57
C ALA A 77 31.64 3.53 29.37
N THR A 78 31.08 2.31 29.37
CA THR A 78 29.62 2.09 29.29
C THR A 78 28.90 2.66 30.52
N MET A 79 29.48 2.51 31.72
CA MET A 79 28.87 3.07 32.94
C MET A 79 28.99 4.60 32.95
N GLY A 80 30.12 5.17 32.53
CA GLY A 80 30.29 6.62 32.37
C GLY A 80 29.33 7.24 31.34
N PHE A 81 29.04 6.54 30.24
CA PHE A 81 27.99 6.93 29.29
C PHE A 81 26.60 6.94 29.94
N ILE A 82 26.23 5.89 30.66
CA ILE A 82 24.94 5.80 31.35
C ILE A 82 24.80 6.92 32.40
N SER A 83 25.82 7.15 33.23
CA SER A 83 25.84 8.22 34.22
C SER A 83 25.63 9.61 33.62
N LYS A 84 26.25 9.90 32.46
CA LYS A 84 26.20 11.22 31.81
C LYS A 84 24.89 11.46 31.05
N HIS A 85 24.35 10.45 30.35
CA HIS A 85 23.26 10.62 29.39
C HIS A 85 21.89 10.08 29.86
N TRP A 86 21.80 9.37 30.99
CA TRP A 86 20.51 8.91 31.52
C TRP A 86 19.69 10.05 32.17
N PRO A 87 18.49 10.40 31.67
CA PRO A 87 17.76 11.60 32.10
C PRO A 87 17.36 11.67 33.58
N ALA A 88 17.23 10.53 34.28
CA ALA A 88 16.87 10.51 35.70
C ALA A 88 18.09 10.47 36.65
N PHE A 89 19.33 10.42 36.12
CA PHE A 89 20.57 10.40 36.91
C PHE A 89 21.30 11.76 36.81
N SER A 90 21.12 12.49 35.70
CA SER A 90 21.66 13.85 35.51
C SER A 90 21.16 14.89 36.50
N ALA A 91 20.22 14.54 37.39
CA ALA A 91 19.68 15.41 38.43
C ALA A 91 20.21 15.12 39.85
N SER A 92 21.00 14.04 40.09
CA SER A 92 21.48 13.73 41.44
C SER A 92 22.76 12.89 41.54
N VAL A 93 23.81 13.52 42.10
CA VAL A 93 24.97 12.94 42.83
C VAL A 93 26.07 12.23 42.02
N ASP A 94 27.32 12.60 42.33
CA ASP A 94 28.60 12.12 41.79
C ASP A 94 28.97 10.64 42.10
N SER A 95 27.98 9.75 42.28
CA SER A 95 28.23 8.33 42.54
C SER A 95 28.29 7.52 41.23
N PRO A 96 29.33 6.69 41.01
CA PRO A 96 29.40 5.85 39.82
C PRO A 96 28.24 4.85 39.77
N VAL A 97 27.64 4.70 38.59
CA VAL A 97 26.57 3.73 38.34
C VAL A 97 27.07 2.31 38.64
N SER A 98 26.29 1.54 39.42
CA SER A 98 26.62 0.14 39.70
C SER A 98 26.19 -0.78 38.55
N ASN A 99 26.78 -1.98 38.45
CA ASN A 99 26.35 -2.98 37.47
C ASN A 99 24.85 -3.34 37.60
N SER A 100 24.28 -3.33 38.82
CA SER A 100 22.85 -3.53 39.04
C SER A 100 22.01 -2.36 38.52
N THR A 101 22.45 -1.12 38.71
CA THR A 101 21.81 0.07 38.12
C THR A 101 21.91 0.05 36.60
N ALA A 102 23.07 -0.27 36.03
CA ALA A 102 23.26 -0.42 34.59
C ALA A 102 22.36 -1.52 34.00
N LYS A 103 22.20 -2.65 34.70
CA LYS A 103 21.29 -3.74 34.29
C LYS A 103 19.81 -3.32 34.29
N LEU A 104 19.40 -2.49 35.25
CA LEU A 104 18.04 -1.95 35.30
C LEU A 104 17.81 -0.93 34.17
N VAL A 105 18.75 -0.03 33.94
CA VAL A 105 18.76 0.97 32.86
C VAL A 105 18.72 0.33 31.47
N LEU A 106 19.51 -0.71 31.25
CA LEU A 106 19.58 -1.41 29.96
C LEU A 106 18.46 -2.45 29.78
N GLY A 107 17.70 -2.74 30.84
CA GLY A 107 16.59 -3.71 30.85
C GLY A 107 17.02 -5.12 31.30
N ARG A 108 16.13 -5.80 32.03
CA ARG A 108 16.40 -7.11 32.66
C ARG A 108 16.84 -8.19 31.66
N SER A 109 16.32 -8.17 30.43
CA SER A 109 16.64 -9.12 29.36
C SER A 109 17.96 -8.84 28.63
N TYR A 110 18.63 -7.72 28.93
CA TYR A 110 19.85 -7.31 28.24
C TYR A 110 21.04 -8.26 28.50
N PRO A 111 21.88 -8.61 27.51
CA PRO A 111 21.76 -8.31 26.07
C PRO A 111 21.07 -9.44 25.27
N SER A 112 20.51 -10.44 25.95
CA SER A 112 19.92 -11.63 25.32
C SER A 112 18.73 -11.31 24.41
N ASP A 113 18.02 -10.23 24.70
CA ASP A 113 16.98 -9.66 23.83
C ASP A 113 17.54 -9.14 22.50
N ILE A 114 18.65 -8.42 22.52
CA ILE A 114 19.35 -7.96 21.30
C ILE A 114 19.85 -9.15 20.48
N THR A 115 20.55 -10.10 21.12
CA THR A 115 21.07 -11.29 20.43
C THR A 115 19.92 -12.11 19.81
N THR A 116 18.80 -12.27 20.51
CA THR A 116 17.64 -13.06 20.02
C THR A 116 16.98 -12.42 18.80
N SER A 117 16.93 -11.09 18.71
CA SER A 117 16.40 -10.40 17.52
C SER A 117 17.41 -10.38 16.37
N CYS A 118 18.61 -9.82 16.59
CA CYS A 118 19.54 -9.50 15.49
C CYS A 118 20.28 -10.72 14.91
N ILE A 119 20.16 -11.92 15.50
CA ILE A 119 20.70 -13.16 14.93
C ILE A 119 19.94 -13.61 13.66
N HIS A 120 18.66 -13.24 13.53
CA HIS A 120 17.84 -13.58 12.36
C HIS A 120 17.34 -12.35 11.61
N ASP A 121 17.15 -11.23 12.32
CA ASP A 121 16.59 -10.02 11.73
C ASP A 121 17.67 -9.01 11.29
N PRO A 122 17.46 -8.30 10.17
CA PRO A 122 18.30 -7.19 9.75
C PRO A 122 18.32 -6.03 10.75
N TYR A 123 19.46 -5.34 10.86
CA TYR A 123 19.66 -4.24 11.80
C TYR A 123 20.41 -3.04 11.21
N CYS A 124 20.21 -1.87 11.83
CA CYS A 124 21.01 -0.67 11.67
C CYS A 124 22.07 -0.61 12.78
N LEU A 125 23.31 -0.25 12.44
CA LEU A 125 24.38 -0.02 13.40
C LEU A 125 24.76 1.47 13.38
N TYR A 126 24.82 2.10 14.54
CA TYR A 126 25.19 3.49 14.72
C TYR A 126 26.53 3.58 15.45
N LEU A 127 27.42 4.44 14.96
CA LEU A 127 28.68 4.80 15.60
C LEU A 127 28.68 6.31 15.88
N TYR A 128 28.55 6.70 17.15
CA TYR A 128 28.71 8.09 17.58
C TYR A 128 30.08 8.25 18.22
N ASN A 129 31.02 8.85 17.48
CA ASN A 129 32.36 9.18 17.93
C ASN A 129 32.38 10.51 18.69
N GLY A 130 33.30 10.63 19.66
CA GLY A 130 33.52 11.88 20.39
C GLY A 130 32.44 12.20 21.43
N VAL A 131 31.67 11.20 21.87
CA VAL A 131 30.63 11.37 22.88
C VAL A 131 31.27 11.58 24.25
N GLU A 132 30.91 12.66 24.94
CA GLU A 132 31.33 12.91 26.32
C GLU A 132 30.83 11.82 27.26
N LEU A 133 31.70 11.36 28.15
CA LEU A 133 31.39 10.45 29.24
C LEU A 133 31.38 11.22 30.58
N LEU A 134 31.15 10.50 31.68
CA LEU A 134 31.46 11.02 33.02
C LEU A 134 32.97 11.38 33.11
N GLU A 135 33.34 12.30 34.00
CA GLU A 135 34.72 12.76 34.23
C GLU A 135 35.40 13.48 33.04
N GLY A 136 34.68 13.75 31.94
CA GLY A 136 35.19 14.55 30.80
C GLY A 136 35.98 13.74 29.76
N GLU A 137 36.03 12.42 29.89
CA GLU A 137 36.54 11.55 28.84
C GLU A 137 35.63 11.57 27.59
N THR A 138 36.16 11.12 26.44
CA THR A 138 35.35 10.88 25.23
C THR A 138 35.43 9.43 24.81
N GLY A 139 34.32 8.89 24.31
CA GLY A 139 34.22 7.54 23.76
C GLY A 139 33.54 7.50 22.39
N SER A 140 33.62 6.34 21.74
CA SER A 140 32.79 6.01 20.58
C SER A 140 31.70 5.03 21.02
N VAL A 141 30.45 5.48 20.92
CA VAL A 141 29.26 4.74 21.36
C VAL A 141 28.71 3.93 20.18
N ILE A 142 28.56 2.61 20.39
CA ILE A 142 28.01 1.69 19.40
C ILE A 142 26.57 1.33 19.81
N LEU A 143 25.61 1.71 18.97
CA LEU A 143 24.19 1.38 19.15
C LEU A 143 23.70 0.48 18.02
N ILE A 144 22.67 -0.32 18.31
CA ILE A 144 21.98 -1.16 17.33
C ILE A 144 20.49 -0.83 17.29
N GLY A 145 19.97 -0.60 16.09
CA GLY A 145 18.56 -0.36 15.81
C GLY A 145 17.95 -1.51 15.01
N TYR A 146 16.76 -1.98 15.41
CA TYR A 146 16.06 -3.06 14.71
C TYR A 146 14.54 -2.94 14.89
N PHE A 147 13.78 -3.67 14.07
CA PHE A 147 12.33 -3.76 14.23
C PHE A 147 11.97 -4.99 15.07
N ASP A 148 11.44 -4.75 16.27
CA ASP A 148 10.96 -5.80 17.16
C ASP A 148 9.60 -6.33 16.65
N GLN A 149 9.61 -7.56 16.12
CA GLN A 149 8.43 -8.20 15.53
C GLN A 149 7.42 -8.70 16.58
N ILE A 150 7.83 -8.85 17.84
CA ILE A 150 6.98 -9.32 18.94
C ILE A 150 6.15 -8.13 19.46
N VAL A 151 6.83 -7.02 19.77
CA VAL A 151 6.22 -5.79 20.26
C VAL A 151 5.59 -5.00 19.10
N GLY A 152 6.17 -5.07 17.91
CA GLY A 152 5.77 -4.27 16.75
C GLY A 152 6.16 -2.81 16.89
N ARG A 153 7.45 -2.55 17.13
CA ARG A 153 8.03 -1.21 17.18
C ARG A 153 9.51 -1.23 16.78
N ARG A 154 10.02 -0.09 16.32
CA ARG A 154 11.47 0.12 16.21
C ARG A 154 12.06 0.21 17.61
N GLN A 155 13.21 -0.42 17.82
CA GLN A 155 13.99 -0.41 19.05
C GLN A 155 15.39 0.10 18.72
N VAL A 156 16.00 0.89 19.60
CA VAL A 156 17.42 1.23 19.56
C VAL A 156 18.04 0.90 20.91
N ARG A 157 19.20 0.23 20.94
CA ARG A 157 19.83 -0.29 22.16
C ARG A 157 21.34 -0.07 22.13
N LEU A 158 21.93 0.09 23.31
CA LEU A 158 23.37 0.20 23.50
C LEU A 158 24.05 -1.17 23.37
N LEU A 159 25.01 -1.31 22.45
CA LEU A 159 25.88 -2.50 22.42
C LEU A 159 27.09 -2.28 23.33
N ASP A 160 27.89 -1.26 23.07
CA ASP A 160 29.12 -1.01 23.82
C ASP A 160 29.54 0.46 23.70
N VAL A 161 30.46 0.85 24.58
CA VAL A 161 31.18 2.12 24.49
C VAL A 161 32.67 1.80 24.47
N ILE A 162 33.31 2.11 23.34
CA ILE A 162 34.73 1.81 23.10
C ILE A 162 35.57 3.09 23.20
N GLN A 163 36.77 2.96 23.75
CA GLN A 163 37.79 4.00 23.80
C GLN A 163 39.03 3.48 23.07
N PRO A 164 39.06 3.51 21.72
CA PRO A 164 40.19 2.98 20.96
C PRO A 164 41.45 3.83 21.22
N THR A 165 42.59 3.17 21.43
CA THR A 165 43.89 3.83 21.64
C THR A 165 44.34 4.66 20.44
N GLU A 166 43.94 4.27 19.24
CA GLU A 166 44.15 5.03 18.00
C GLU A 166 42.81 5.25 17.28
N LYS A 167 42.48 6.51 16.98
CA LYS A 167 41.24 6.89 16.28
C LYS A 167 41.38 6.72 14.74
N THR A 168 41.76 5.53 14.29
CA THR A 168 41.88 5.19 12.86
C THR A 168 40.69 4.33 12.40
N SER A 169 40.32 4.41 11.12
CA SER A 169 39.23 3.62 10.55
C SER A 169 39.44 2.11 10.70
N ALA A 170 40.69 1.63 10.61
CA ALA A 170 41.05 0.23 10.79
C ALA A 170 40.87 -0.26 12.24
N THR A 171 41.24 0.54 13.23
CA THR A 171 41.02 0.23 14.65
C THR A 171 39.53 0.24 14.98
N LEU A 172 38.78 1.24 14.52
CA LEU A 172 37.32 1.31 14.69
C LEU A 172 36.60 0.11 14.05
N PHE A 173 36.98 -0.29 12.83
CA PHE A 173 36.46 -1.48 12.16
C PHE A 173 36.72 -2.76 12.97
N THR A 174 37.92 -2.90 13.53
CA THR A 174 38.30 -4.05 14.36
C THR A 174 37.44 -4.10 15.63
N CYS A 175 37.31 -2.99 16.35
CA CYS A 175 36.47 -2.91 17.55
C CYS A 175 34.98 -3.17 17.26
N ILE A 176 34.44 -2.73 16.11
CA ILE A 176 33.08 -3.08 15.67
C ILE A 176 32.94 -4.60 15.48
N LEU A 177 33.89 -5.25 14.80
CA LEU A 177 33.86 -6.70 14.59
C LEU A 177 33.97 -7.48 15.89
N GLU A 178 34.81 -7.04 16.83
CA GLU A 178 34.91 -7.64 18.17
C GLU A 178 33.63 -7.46 18.97
N THR A 179 32.99 -6.30 18.88
CA THR A 179 31.69 -6.02 19.52
C THR A 179 30.61 -6.94 18.96
N LEU A 180 30.47 -7.04 17.63
CA LEU A 180 29.50 -7.94 17.00
C LEU A 180 29.74 -9.42 17.39
N LYS A 181 31.00 -9.86 17.45
CA LYS A 181 31.36 -11.21 17.95
C LYS A 181 30.99 -11.41 19.42
N LYS A 182 31.32 -10.45 20.30
CA LYS A 182 31.00 -10.46 21.75
C LYS A 182 29.50 -10.65 22.00
N PHE A 183 28.65 -9.97 21.23
CA PHE A 183 27.19 -10.06 21.33
C PHE A 183 26.56 -11.17 20.45
N LYS A 184 27.37 -11.96 19.74
CA LYS A 184 26.95 -13.03 18.80
C LYS A 184 26.02 -12.55 17.67
N ILE A 185 26.24 -11.33 17.19
CA ILE A 185 25.44 -10.68 16.15
C ILE A 185 26.09 -10.91 14.77
N PRO A 186 25.41 -11.52 13.79
CA PRO A 186 25.98 -11.77 12.47
C PRO A 186 26.13 -10.50 11.64
N ALA A 187 27.34 -10.15 11.23
CA ALA A 187 27.61 -9.01 10.33
C ALA A 187 26.87 -9.12 8.98
N ALA A 188 26.49 -10.33 8.54
CA ALA A 188 25.67 -10.56 7.35
C ALA A 188 24.24 -9.99 7.45
N ASN A 189 23.74 -9.71 8.66
CA ASN A 189 22.44 -9.09 8.90
C ASN A 189 22.52 -7.54 8.99
N LEU A 190 23.73 -6.95 8.92
CA LEU A 190 23.90 -5.49 8.87
C LEU A 190 23.21 -4.95 7.61
N ALA A 191 22.14 -4.18 7.78
CA ALA A 191 21.37 -3.59 6.68
C ALA A 191 21.72 -2.12 6.46
N VAL A 192 22.03 -1.39 7.53
CA VAL A 192 22.26 0.05 7.52
C VAL A 192 23.41 0.39 8.45
N PHE A 193 24.30 1.30 8.05
CA PHE A 193 25.37 1.81 8.91
C PHE A 193 25.37 3.34 8.91
N TYR A 194 25.45 3.94 10.10
CA TYR A 194 25.63 5.36 10.31
C TYR A 194 26.85 5.64 11.18
N SER A 195 27.60 6.69 10.83
CA SER A 195 28.68 7.25 11.62
C SER A 195 28.68 8.77 11.52
N ASN A 196 28.95 9.45 12.64
CA ASN A 196 29.21 10.90 12.68
C ASN A 196 30.68 11.26 12.35
N ASP A 197 31.50 10.28 11.95
CA ASP A 197 32.87 10.49 11.49
C ASP A 197 32.91 11.40 10.25
N PRO A 198 33.74 12.46 10.23
CA PRO A 198 33.87 13.34 9.06
C PRO A 198 34.53 12.69 7.84
N ASP A 199 35.35 11.63 7.99
CA ASP A 199 35.93 10.88 6.87
C ASP A 199 35.70 9.36 7.00
N PRO A 200 34.48 8.89 6.74
CA PRO A 200 34.12 7.48 6.92
C PRO A 200 34.56 6.58 5.75
N ALA A 201 35.34 7.07 4.77
CA ALA A 201 35.52 6.40 3.48
C ALA A 201 36.17 5.00 3.58
N GLU A 202 37.24 4.85 4.36
CA GLU A 202 37.91 3.56 4.59
C GLU A 202 37.04 2.59 5.40
N LEU A 203 36.31 3.10 6.39
CA LEU A 203 35.42 2.32 7.24
C LEU A 203 34.21 1.79 6.45
N ILE A 204 33.61 2.62 5.59
CA ILE A 204 32.57 2.22 4.63
C ILE A 204 33.09 1.11 3.72
N SER A 205 34.28 1.30 3.11
CA SER A 205 34.88 0.31 2.21
C SER A 205 35.08 -1.05 2.90
N SER A 206 35.54 -1.03 4.15
CA SER A 206 35.79 -2.22 4.97
C SER A 206 34.49 -2.95 5.36
N LEU A 207 33.45 -2.21 5.74
CA LEU A 207 32.13 -2.78 6.07
C LEU A 207 31.39 -3.28 4.81
N GLN A 208 31.54 -2.59 3.68
CA GLN A 208 30.92 -2.98 2.41
C GLN A 208 31.51 -4.28 1.86
N ALA A 209 32.79 -4.57 2.15
CA ALA A 209 33.40 -5.86 1.83
C ALA A 209 32.81 -7.04 2.65
N LEU A 210 32.28 -6.78 3.86
CA LEU A 210 31.60 -7.79 4.67
C LEU A 210 30.16 -8.05 4.21
N ASN A 211 29.43 -6.98 3.88
CA ASN A 211 28.10 -7.06 3.31
C ASN A 211 27.87 -5.96 2.26
N PRO A 212 27.98 -6.28 0.95
CA PRO A 212 27.81 -5.32 -0.14
C PRO A 212 26.44 -4.64 -0.19
N ALA A 213 25.43 -5.24 0.44
CA ALA A 213 24.04 -4.74 0.50
C ALA A 213 23.77 -3.79 1.68
N THR A 214 24.81 -3.32 2.38
CA THR A 214 24.69 -2.36 3.47
C THR A 214 24.43 -0.96 2.93
N VAL A 215 23.39 -0.28 3.43
CA VAL A 215 23.14 1.13 3.12
C VAL A 215 23.90 2.02 4.08
N PHE A 216 24.86 2.81 3.55
CA PHE A 216 25.70 3.71 4.34
C PHE A 216 25.10 5.11 4.40
N LEU A 217 24.87 5.63 5.61
CA LEU A 217 24.27 6.94 5.87
C LEU A 217 25.29 8.00 6.33
N CYS A 218 26.57 7.66 6.42
CA CYS A 218 27.62 8.52 7.00
C CYS A 218 27.83 9.82 6.20
N SER A 219 27.56 9.81 4.89
CA SER A 219 27.62 10.98 4.00
C SER A 219 26.57 12.05 4.31
N LEU A 220 25.65 11.79 5.26
CA LEU A 220 24.60 12.71 5.68
C LEU A 220 25.00 13.61 6.86
N THR A 221 25.99 13.19 7.68
CA THR A 221 26.56 13.99 8.77
C THR A 221 27.01 15.34 8.22
N ASP A 222 26.57 16.47 8.78
CA ASP A 222 26.83 17.83 8.24
C ASP A 222 26.65 17.96 6.71
N LEU A 223 25.55 17.43 6.17
CA LEU A 223 25.22 17.59 4.75
C LEU A 223 25.06 19.08 4.34
N PRO A 224 24.29 19.92 5.05
CA PRO A 224 24.09 21.32 4.64
C PRO A 224 25.38 22.14 4.67
N GLY A 225 26.23 21.94 5.69
CA GLY A 225 27.51 22.65 5.83
C GLY A 225 28.49 22.31 4.72
N ARG A 226 28.76 21.02 4.47
CA ARG A 226 29.61 20.60 3.34
C ARG A 226 29.10 21.04 1.98
N VAL A 227 27.78 21.00 1.76
CA VAL A 227 27.19 21.43 0.49
C VAL A 227 27.34 22.95 0.30
N CYS A 228 27.11 23.73 1.37
CA CYS A 228 27.35 25.17 1.39
C CYS A 228 28.83 25.49 1.09
N HIS A 229 29.76 24.89 1.84
CA HIS A 229 31.20 25.05 1.65
C HIS A 229 31.63 24.74 0.21
N SER A 230 31.20 23.60 -0.34
CA SER A 230 31.50 23.22 -1.73
C SER A 230 30.89 24.19 -2.75
N GLY A 231 29.72 24.77 -2.46
CA GLY A 231 29.11 25.80 -3.28
C GLY A 231 29.97 27.05 -3.35
N ILE A 232 30.38 27.59 -2.20
CA ILE A 232 31.20 28.81 -2.11
C ILE A 232 32.59 28.60 -2.71
N MET A 233 33.30 27.52 -2.31
CA MET A 233 34.69 27.29 -2.71
C MET A 233 34.91 27.04 -4.21
N THR A 234 33.84 26.85 -4.98
CA THR A 234 33.91 26.68 -6.45
C THR A 234 33.54 27.94 -7.22
N MET A 235 33.11 29.01 -6.55
CA MET A 235 32.81 30.30 -7.16
C MET A 235 34.09 31.02 -7.57
N GLU A 236 34.09 31.62 -8.76
CA GLU A 236 35.17 32.48 -9.25
C GLU A 236 35.51 33.67 -8.32
N LEU A 237 34.61 34.05 -7.41
CA LEU A 237 34.78 35.14 -6.45
C LEU A 237 34.93 34.66 -4.98
N SER A 238 35.25 33.38 -4.77
CA SER A 238 35.30 32.76 -3.43
C SER A 238 36.25 33.48 -2.46
N GLU A 239 37.43 33.87 -2.94
CA GLU A 239 38.45 34.58 -2.14
C GLU A 239 37.92 35.97 -1.72
N GLN A 240 37.44 36.76 -2.67
CA GLN A 240 36.92 38.11 -2.45
C GLN A 240 35.70 38.13 -1.50
N ILE A 241 34.84 37.11 -1.53
CA ILE A 241 33.74 36.95 -0.56
C ILE A 241 34.30 36.74 0.85
N GLN A 242 35.28 35.86 1.00
CA GLN A 242 35.87 35.52 2.30
C GLN A 242 36.69 36.69 2.86
N ASP A 243 37.49 37.36 2.04
CA ASP A 243 38.30 38.50 2.44
C ASP A 243 37.42 39.68 2.88
N LEU A 244 36.34 40.00 2.13
CA LEU A 244 35.39 41.05 2.55
C LEU A 244 34.77 40.73 3.92
N LEU A 245 34.30 39.49 4.14
CA LEU A 245 33.68 39.08 5.40
C LEU A 245 34.67 39.04 6.57
N LYS A 246 35.89 38.56 6.32
CA LYS A 246 36.99 38.52 7.30
C LYS A 246 37.44 39.91 7.69
N ASN A 247 37.59 40.82 6.72
CA ASN A 247 38.02 42.19 6.98
C ASN A 247 36.92 43.00 7.69
N ILE A 248 35.63 42.82 7.34
CA ILE A 248 34.51 43.41 8.11
C ILE A 248 34.52 42.88 9.56
N HIS A 249 34.74 41.57 9.77
CA HIS A 249 34.84 40.98 11.12
C HIS A 249 36.04 41.53 11.92
N GLN A 250 37.22 41.71 11.31
CA GLN A 250 38.36 42.36 11.98
C GLN A 250 38.03 43.79 12.44
N HIS A 251 37.22 44.52 11.66
CA HIS A 251 36.75 45.87 12.00
C HIS A 251 35.49 45.88 12.88
N PHE A 252 34.91 44.73 13.25
CA PHE A 252 33.63 44.65 13.96
C PHE A 252 33.63 45.44 15.28
N THR A 253 34.71 45.36 16.05
CA THR A 253 34.87 46.11 17.32
C THR A 253 34.96 47.63 17.12
N SER A 254 35.34 48.11 15.92
CA SER A 254 35.39 49.53 15.55
C SER A 254 34.12 50.08 14.90
N LEU A 255 33.15 49.22 14.54
CA LEU A 255 31.90 49.65 13.90
C LEU A 255 31.03 50.57 14.80
N PRO A 256 30.22 51.46 14.22
CA PRO A 256 29.17 52.22 14.93
C PRO A 256 28.17 51.28 15.62
N ALA A 257 27.59 51.72 16.74
CA ALA A 257 26.67 50.91 17.54
C ALA A 257 25.47 50.37 16.74
N SER A 258 24.89 51.17 15.84
CA SER A 258 23.80 50.77 14.96
C SER A 258 24.18 49.64 13.99
N LEU A 259 25.40 49.69 13.42
CA LEU A 259 25.90 48.63 12.53
C LEU A 259 26.28 47.37 13.31
N LYS A 260 26.84 47.50 14.52
CA LYS A 260 27.14 46.36 15.41
C LYS A 260 25.90 45.58 15.80
N GLU A 261 24.84 46.26 16.23
CA GLU A 261 23.58 45.62 16.63
C GLU A 261 23.00 44.78 15.47
N GLN A 262 22.97 45.36 14.27
CA GLN A 262 22.51 44.68 13.06
C GLN A 262 23.44 43.53 12.65
N LEU A 263 24.77 43.66 12.80
CA LEU A 263 25.77 42.64 12.43
C LEU A 263 26.20 41.68 13.56
N SER A 264 25.51 41.68 14.70
CA SER A 264 25.75 40.82 15.89
C SER A 264 26.14 39.36 15.64
N SER A 265 25.68 38.75 14.55
CA SER A 265 26.09 37.41 14.08
C SER A 265 27.58 37.29 13.70
N MET A 266 28.34 38.39 13.66
CA MET A 266 29.79 38.41 13.42
C MET A 266 30.63 38.49 14.71
N GLU A 267 30.02 38.48 15.89
CA GLU A 267 30.72 38.66 17.18
C GLU A 267 31.53 37.44 17.63
N ASP A 268 31.25 36.24 17.08
CA ASP A 268 31.91 35.00 17.48
C ASP A 268 33.41 34.99 17.17
N SER A 269 34.23 34.69 18.18
CA SER A 269 35.67 34.45 18.06
C SER A 269 36.09 33.39 17.02
N ASN A 270 35.23 32.40 16.75
CA ASN A 270 35.46 31.34 15.77
C ASN A 270 34.83 31.63 14.40
N PHE A 271 34.32 32.85 14.18
CA PHE A 271 33.61 33.26 12.95
C PHE A 271 34.30 32.82 11.67
N THR A 272 35.60 33.07 11.53
CA THR A 272 36.36 32.77 10.29
C THR A 272 36.51 31.28 10.00
N ALA A 273 36.65 30.44 11.04
CA ALA A 273 36.72 28.98 10.90
C ALA A 273 35.33 28.37 10.59
N SER A 274 34.27 28.99 11.11
CA SER A 274 32.88 28.54 10.95
C SER A 274 32.17 29.10 9.70
N LEU A 275 32.78 30.09 9.02
CA LEU A 275 32.10 30.94 8.03
C LEU A 275 31.53 30.17 6.83
N THR A 276 32.26 29.17 6.33
CA THR A 276 31.86 28.39 5.15
C THR A 276 31.31 27.01 5.49
N SER A 277 31.53 26.53 6.71
CA SER A 277 30.98 25.27 7.24
C SER A 277 29.57 25.44 7.83
N SER A 278 29.20 26.62 8.32
CA SER A 278 27.84 26.89 8.82
C SER A 278 26.99 27.64 7.79
N CYS A 279 26.05 26.92 7.14
CA CYS A 279 25.18 27.49 6.11
C CYS A 279 24.23 28.57 6.67
N SER A 280 23.68 28.35 7.87
CA SER A 280 22.79 29.30 8.56
C SER A 280 23.53 30.59 8.97
N LEU A 281 24.75 30.48 9.49
CA LEU A 281 25.61 31.63 9.78
C LEU A 281 25.93 32.42 8.52
N LEU A 282 26.43 31.75 7.47
CA LEU A 282 26.81 32.40 6.22
C LEU A 282 25.64 33.14 5.58
N ARG A 283 24.47 32.51 5.46
CA ARG A 283 23.27 33.15 4.90
C ARG A 283 22.88 34.40 5.70
N THR A 284 22.88 34.31 7.04
CA THR A 284 22.52 35.42 7.92
C THR A 284 23.47 36.61 7.73
N VAL A 285 24.77 36.32 7.69
CA VAL A 285 25.86 37.28 7.44
C VAL A 285 25.74 37.93 6.06
N VAL A 286 25.66 37.13 5.00
CA VAL A 286 25.55 37.60 3.61
C VAL A 286 24.29 38.45 3.42
N TYR A 287 23.15 38.03 3.96
CA TYR A 287 21.90 38.78 3.86
C TYR A 287 21.99 40.15 4.57
N LYS A 288 22.56 40.20 5.78
CA LYS A 288 22.76 41.46 6.52
C LYS A 288 23.74 42.40 5.80
N VAL A 289 24.87 41.88 5.32
CA VAL A 289 25.85 42.67 4.54
C VAL A 289 25.26 43.18 3.23
N SER A 290 24.41 42.38 2.54
CA SER A 290 23.68 42.80 1.34
C SER A 290 22.73 43.99 1.60
N ILE A 291 22.04 44.00 2.75
CA ILE A 291 21.14 45.10 3.13
C ILE A 291 21.93 46.35 3.52
N LEU A 292 22.92 46.19 4.38
CA LEU A 292 23.74 47.29 4.93
C LEU A 292 24.83 47.77 3.96
N TRP A 293 24.87 47.27 2.72
CA TRP A 293 25.89 47.61 1.73
C TRP A 293 26.10 49.13 1.54
N PRO A 294 25.04 49.98 1.45
CA PRO A 294 25.22 51.43 1.33
C PRO A 294 25.88 52.04 2.58
N ASP A 295 25.46 51.61 3.77
CA ASP A 295 25.95 52.12 5.05
C ASP A 295 27.40 51.70 5.31
N LEU A 296 27.76 50.47 4.92
CA LEU A 296 29.13 49.96 4.97
C LEU A 296 30.04 50.73 4.00
N VAL A 297 29.60 50.97 2.76
CA VAL A 297 30.31 51.82 1.79
C VAL A 297 30.52 53.23 2.35
N GLN A 298 29.48 53.83 2.95
CA GLN A 298 29.59 55.17 3.55
C GLN A 298 30.54 55.20 4.75
N TYR A 299 30.49 54.17 5.61
CA TYR A 299 31.35 54.08 6.79
C TYR A 299 32.83 53.91 6.40
N PHE A 300 33.18 52.89 5.62
CA PHE A 300 34.59 52.62 5.27
C PHE A 300 35.21 53.74 4.43
N ASN A 301 34.45 54.41 3.56
CA ASN A 301 34.91 55.60 2.83
C ASN A 301 35.11 56.84 3.72
N SER A 302 34.67 56.83 4.99
CA SER A 302 34.89 57.93 5.95
C SER A 302 36.05 57.70 6.93
N LEU A 303 36.70 56.53 6.86
CA LEU A 303 37.88 56.19 7.67
C LEU A 303 39.18 56.64 6.99
N ASP A 304 40.22 56.86 7.80
CA ASP A 304 41.57 57.14 7.31
C ASP A 304 42.14 55.96 6.50
N ALA A 305 42.83 56.28 5.40
CA ALA A 305 43.22 55.33 4.36
C ALA A 305 44.43 54.43 4.73
N THR A 306 44.26 53.60 5.76
CA THR A 306 45.14 52.44 6.05
C THR A 306 44.99 51.37 4.96
N ASP A 307 45.97 50.48 4.81
CA ASP A 307 45.97 49.51 3.71
C ASP A 307 44.80 48.51 3.80
N ASN A 308 44.46 48.03 5.02
CA ASN A 308 43.26 47.19 5.24
C ASN A 308 41.96 47.93 4.89
N VAL A 309 41.84 49.22 5.21
CA VAL A 309 40.64 50.03 4.87
C VAL A 309 40.54 50.24 3.36
N LYS A 310 41.66 50.49 2.67
CA LYS A 310 41.68 50.57 1.19
C LYS A 310 41.20 49.27 0.55
N GLU A 311 41.60 48.12 1.09
CA GLU A 311 41.18 46.80 0.62
C GLU A 311 39.66 46.59 0.76
N VAL A 312 39.09 46.90 1.94
CA VAL A 312 37.64 46.84 2.17
C VAL A 312 36.88 47.81 1.26
N CYS A 313 37.36 49.04 1.09
CA CYS A 313 36.78 49.99 0.13
C CYS A 313 36.85 49.48 -1.31
N GLY A 314 37.94 48.81 -1.71
CA GLY A 314 38.05 48.18 -3.02
C GLY A 314 36.96 47.13 -3.25
N LEU A 315 36.83 46.19 -2.30
CA LEU A 315 35.85 45.11 -2.34
C LEU A 315 34.40 45.61 -2.29
N LEU A 316 34.08 46.60 -1.43
CA LEU A 316 32.72 47.16 -1.32
C LEU A 316 32.28 47.99 -2.55
N ASN A 317 33.23 48.50 -3.35
CA ASN A 317 32.93 49.20 -4.60
C ASN A 317 32.78 48.24 -5.80
N ASP A 318 33.21 46.97 -5.68
CA ASP A 318 33.05 45.95 -6.72
C ASP A 318 31.57 45.59 -6.93
N GLN A 319 31.07 45.89 -8.13
CA GLN A 319 29.70 45.62 -8.53
C GLN A 319 29.40 44.13 -8.76
N CYS A 320 30.41 43.36 -9.17
CA CYS A 320 30.34 41.91 -9.33
C CYS A 320 30.23 41.23 -7.96
N LEU A 321 31.02 41.69 -6.98
CA LEU A 321 30.95 41.18 -5.61
C LEU A 321 29.60 41.49 -4.97
N LYS A 322 29.08 42.72 -5.13
CA LYS A 322 27.73 43.08 -4.67
C LYS A 322 26.62 42.23 -5.29
N LEU A 323 26.67 42.00 -6.61
CA LEU A 323 25.76 41.07 -7.29
C LEU A 323 25.84 39.66 -6.71
N THR A 324 27.04 39.21 -6.36
CA THR A 324 27.31 37.89 -5.78
C THR A 324 26.75 37.75 -4.37
N PHE A 325 26.83 38.78 -3.53
CA PHE A 325 26.21 38.80 -2.20
C PHE A 325 24.67 38.78 -2.28
N LEU A 326 24.07 39.54 -3.20
CA LEU A 326 22.63 39.49 -3.47
C LEU A 326 22.21 38.09 -3.95
N PHE A 327 22.95 37.49 -4.87
CA PHE A 327 22.75 36.12 -5.34
C PHE A 327 22.82 35.10 -4.19
N LEU A 328 23.87 35.13 -3.37
CA LEU A 328 24.06 34.17 -2.28
C LEU A 328 22.96 34.27 -1.21
N SER A 329 22.46 35.47 -0.92
CA SER A 329 21.33 35.66 0.00
C SER A 329 20.05 34.94 -0.44
N HIS A 330 19.86 34.79 -1.76
CA HIS A 330 18.79 33.99 -2.37
C HIS A 330 19.16 32.50 -2.45
N ALA A 331 20.34 32.19 -3.00
CA ALA A 331 20.75 30.83 -3.33
C ALA A 331 21.02 29.95 -2.10
N LEU A 332 21.43 30.53 -0.96
CA LEU A 332 21.63 29.81 0.31
C LEU A 332 20.32 29.52 1.07
N LYS A 333 19.22 30.22 0.77
CA LYS A 333 17.96 30.07 1.51
C LYS A 333 17.43 28.63 1.57
N PRO A 334 17.32 27.88 0.46
CA PRO A 334 16.80 26.52 0.49
C PRO A 334 17.70 25.52 1.25
N LEU A 335 19.03 25.72 1.24
CA LEU A 335 19.96 24.89 2.04
C LEU A 335 19.77 25.10 3.55
N CYS A 336 19.52 26.34 3.99
CA CYS A 336 19.19 26.62 5.38
C CYS A 336 17.85 26.00 5.79
N GLU A 337 16.84 26.02 4.92
CA GLU A 337 15.55 25.37 5.20
C GLU A 337 15.70 23.84 5.39
N LEU A 338 16.63 23.20 4.67
CA LEU A 338 17.02 21.81 4.91
C LEU A 338 17.75 21.63 6.25
N GLN A 339 18.68 22.54 6.60
CA GLN A 339 19.38 22.51 7.89
C GLN A 339 18.41 22.64 9.07
N GLU A 340 17.49 23.61 9.02
CA GLU A 340 16.46 23.77 10.06
C GLU A 340 15.57 22.51 10.19
N SER A 341 15.36 21.77 9.09
CA SER A 341 14.58 20.52 9.10
C SER A 341 15.36 19.34 9.70
N TRP A 342 16.69 19.32 9.58
CA TRP A 342 17.57 18.46 10.36
C TRP A 342 17.51 18.78 11.86
N ASP A 343 17.65 20.06 12.21
CA ASP A 343 17.70 20.53 13.60
C ASP A 343 16.39 20.31 14.37
N ARG A 344 15.25 20.25 13.64
CA ARG A 344 13.91 19.93 14.18
C ARG A 344 13.63 18.44 14.42
N ASP A 345 14.60 17.55 14.18
CA ASP A 345 14.44 16.08 14.35
C ASP A 345 13.31 15.48 13.49
N GLU A 346 13.17 15.96 12.25
CA GLU A 346 12.16 15.44 11.32
C GLU A 346 12.52 14.05 10.77
N ASP A 347 11.51 13.31 10.29
CA ASP A 347 11.67 11.97 9.73
C ASP A 347 12.73 11.95 8.62
N LEU A 348 13.78 11.13 8.80
CA LEU A 348 14.91 11.01 7.90
C LEU A 348 14.49 10.76 6.43
N ARG A 349 13.38 10.04 6.19
CA ARG A 349 12.88 9.82 4.83
C ARG A 349 12.38 11.11 4.20
N LYS A 350 11.73 11.98 4.98
CA LYS A 350 11.29 13.30 4.54
C LYS A 350 12.50 14.19 4.27
N VAL A 351 13.45 14.25 5.21
CA VAL A 351 14.70 15.01 5.06
C VAL A 351 15.47 14.62 3.79
N LEU A 352 15.54 13.32 3.48
CA LEU A 352 16.16 12.82 2.25
C LEU A 352 15.35 13.18 0.98
N GLN A 353 14.02 13.19 1.04
CA GLN A 353 13.15 13.64 -0.06
C GLN A 353 13.29 15.15 -0.31
N ASP A 354 13.35 15.96 0.75
CA ASP A 354 13.53 17.41 0.68
C ASP A 354 14.91 17.75 0.08
N ALA A 355 15.96 17.01 0.45
CA ALA A 355 17.28 17.11 -0.17
C ALA A 355 17.26 16.75 -1.67
N PHE A 356 16.49 15.76 -2.12
CA PHE A 356 16.26 15.51 -3.55
C PHE A 356 15.48 16.64 -4.24
N GLY A 357 14.50 17.23 -3.55
CA GLY A 357 13.81 18.43 -4.01
C GLY A 357 14.78 19.58 -4.26
N LEU A 358 15.77 19.77 -3.39
CA LEU A 358 16.84 20.75 -3.60
C LEU A 358 17.72 20.43 -4.82
N VAL A 359 18.04 19.16 -5.09
CA VAL A 359 18.75 18.79 -6.33
C VAL A 359 17.97 19.26 -7.56
N GLN A 360 16.66 18.99 -7.60
CA GLN A 360 15.81 19.41 -8.72
C GLN A 360 15.74 20.94 -8.82
N LEU A 361 15.55 21.64 -7.69
CA LEU A 361 15.53 23.09 -7.62
C LEU A 361 16.81 23.70 -8.20
N TYR A 362 17.98 23.32 -7.65
CA TYR A 362 19.27 23.85 -8.07
C TYR A 362 19.65 23.45 -9.50
N ALA A 363 19.42 22.19 -9.91
CA ALA A 363 19.66 21.75 -11.28
C ALA A 363 18.83 22.55 -12.29
N SER A 364 17.55 22.80 -11.99
CA SER A 364 16.66 23.61 -12.84
C SER A 364 17.03 25.10 -12.91
N SER A 365 17.99 25.56 -12.10
CA SER A 365 18.47 26.95 -12.11
C SER A 365 19.60 27.20 -13.11
N TYR A 366 20.27 26.15 -13.61
CA TYR A 366 21.38 26.28 -14.57
C TYR A 366 21.38 25.26 -15.72
N LEU A 367 20.63 24.15 -15.66
CA LEU A 367 20.56 23.14 -16.73
C LEU A 367 19.30 23.30 -17.60
N GLN A 368 19.44 23.04 -18.90
CA GLN A 368 18.29 22.84 -19.79
C GLN A 368 17.50 21.58 -19.38
N PRO A 369 16.18 21.51 -19.62
CA PRO A 369 15.34 20.39 -19.17
C PRO A 369 15.88 19.00 -19.54
N LYS A 370 16.35 18.82 -20.78
CA LYS A 370 16.93 17.54 -21.26
C LYS A 370 18.25 17.19 -20.56
N ALA A 371 19.04 18.17 -20.15
CA ALA A 371 20.26 17.96 -19.38
C ALA A 371 19.94 17.66 -17.90
N MET A 372 18.89 18.29 -17.35
CA MET A 372 18.38 18.04 -16.01
C MET A 372 17.85 16.60 -15.84
N GLU A 373 17.06 16.09 -16.79
CA GLU A 373 16.60 14.69 -16.79
C GLU A 373 17.77 13.70 -16.77
N GLN A 374 18.80 13.95 -17.58
CA GLN A 374 20.00 13.11 -17.64
C GLN A 374 20.87 13.23 -16.38
N PHE A 375 20.90 14.40 -15.74
CA PHE A 375 21.61 14.61 -14.48
C PHE A 375 20.93 13.85 -13.33
N LEU A 376 19.60 13.94 -13.20
CA LEU A 376 18.82 13.23 -12.20
C LEU A 376 18.87 11.70 -12.39
N GLY A 377 18.96 11.23 -13.64
CA GLY A 377 19.07 9.81 -13.97
C GLY A 377 20.46 9.18 -13.79
N ARG A 378 21.53 9.97 -13.64
CA ARG A 378 22.93 9.48 -13.59
C ARG A 378 23.56 9.66 -12.21
N ARG A 379 23.48 8.61 -11.37
CA ARG A 379 24.27 8.53 -10.13
C ARG A 379 25.77 8.39 -10.43
N ASN A 380 26.60 9.11 -9.70
CA ASN A 380 28.07 8.99 -9.63
C ASN A 380 28.89 9.18 -10.92
N VAL A 381 28.33 9.74 -12.00
CA VAL A 381 29.13 10.13 -13.17
C VAL A 381 29.60 11.58 -13.03
N GLN A 382 30.92 11.80 -12.88
CA GLN A 382 31.47 13.15 -12.99
C GLN A 382 31.09 13.76 -14.36
N PRO A 383 30.82 15.09 -14.44
CA PRO A 383 30.46 15.75 -15.69
C PRO A 383 31.55 15.68 -16.76
N LYS A 384 31.52 14.63 -17.59
CA LYS A 384 32.36 14.46 -18.78
C LYS A 384 31.46 14.21 -20.00
N GLY A 385 31.55 15.10 -21.00
CA GLY A 385 30.82 15.07 -22.26
C GLY A 385 29.78 16.19 -22.47
N ASP A 386 29.44 16.45 -23.75
CA ASP A 386 28.58 17.54 -24.28
C ASP A 386 27.11 17.55 -23.82
N TRP A 387 26.74 16.74 -22.83
CA TRP A 387 25.35 16.54 -22.42
C TRP A 387 24.87 17.53 -21.34
N MET A 388 25.78 18.16 -20.60
CA MET A 388 25.45 19.26 -19.67
C MET A 388 25.27 20.59 -20.41
N LYS A 389 24.20 20.70 -21.19
CA LYS A 389 23.80 21.98 -21.79
C LYS A 389 23.19 22.89 -20.72
N HIS A 390 23.90 23.98 -20.43
CA HIS A 390 23.44 25.01 -19.51
C HIS A 390 22.31 25.84 -20.13
N LEU A 391 21.49 26.47 -19.29
CA LEU A 391 20.53 27.49 -19.72
C LEU A 391 21.26 28.67 -20.40
N PRO A 392 20.61 29.35 -21.36
CA PRO A 392 21.03 30.69 -21.79
C PRO A 392 21.21 31.62 -20.59
N ARG A 393 22.12 32.58 -20.71
CA ARG A 393 22.47 33.55 -19.67
C ARG A 393 21.23 34.19 -19.05
N GLU A 394 20.29 34.62 -19.89
CA GLU A 394 19.07 35.33 -19.53
C GLU A 394 18.06 34.45 -18.78
N GLU A 395 18.19 33.13 -18.85
CA GLU A 395 17.29 32.13 -18.25
C GLU A 395 17.82 31.54 -16.92
N VAL A 396 19.09 31.80 -16.57
CA VAL A 396 19.67 31.36 -15.28
C VAL A 396 18.90 32.00 -14.12
N LYS A 397 18.45 31.19 -13.16
CA LYS A 397 17.63 31.66 -12.03
C LYS A 397 18.50 32.32 -10.97
N LEU A 398 18.51 33.65 -10.92
CA LEU A 398 19.38 34.43 -10.01
C LEU A 398 18.68 34.98 -8.75
N GLY A 399 17.34 34.98 -8.73
CA GLY A 399 16.53 35.57 -7.66
C GLY A 399 16.15 37.04 -7.91
N VAL A 400 15.02 37.46 -7.33
CA VAL A 400 14.36 38.74 -7.66
C VAL A 400 15.24 39.96 -7.38
N GLN A 401 16.00 39.96 -6.28
CA GLN A 401 16.87 41.08 -5.92
C GLN A 401 18.00 41.29 -6.93
N VAL A 402 18.57 40.22 -7.47
CA VAL A 402 19.60 40.30 -8.52
C VAL A 402 18.98 40.82 -9.82
N THR A 403 17.83 40.28 -10.25
CA THR A 403 17.13 40.73 -11.46
C THR A 403 16.81 42.23 -11.40
N GLU A 404 16.33 42.73 -10.26
CA GLU A 404 16.04 44.15 -10.08
C GLU A 404 17.31 45.02 -10.06
N TYR A 405 18.40 44.55 -9.42
CA TYR A 405 19.69 45.26 -9.45
C TYR A 405 20.25 45.38 -10.88
N LEU A 406 20.17 44.29 -11.66
CA LEU A 406 20.58 44.26 -13.07
C LEU A 406 19.70 45.17 -13.93
N ARG A 407 18.38 45.21 -13.68
CA ARG A 407 17.45 46.12 -14.36
C ARG A 407 17.82 47.59 -14.12
N GLN A 408 18.17 47.95 -12.89
CA GLN A 408 18.53 49.31 -12.50
C GLN A 408 19.92 49.75 -13.01
N ASN A 409 20.88 48.83 -13.12
CA ASN A 409 22.30 49.15 -13.37
C ASN A 409 22.84 48.68 -14.74
N ARG A 410 21.95 48.23 -15.65
CA ARG A 410 22.28 47.57 -16.93
C ARG A 410 23.37 48.27 -17.77
N ALA A 411 23.42 49.60 -17.77
CA ALA A 411 24.37 50.39 -18.56
C ALA A 411 25.81 50.46 -17.98
N LYS A 412 26.04 49.99 -16.75
CA LYS A 412 27.32 50.07 -16.03
C LYS A 412 28.03 48.72 -15.85
N LEU A 413 27.44 47.62 -16.34
CA LEU A 413 27.77 46.26 -15.90
C LEU A 413 28.19 45.31 -17.03
N THR A 414 28.60 45.80 -18.21
CA THR A 414 28.84 44.94 -19.38
C THR A 414 29.89 43.86 -19.16
N ASP A 415 31.08 44.22 -18.66
CA ASP A 415 32.20 43.28 -18.49
C ASP A 415 32.13 42.44 -17.20
N PRO A 416 31.75 42.98 -16.02
CA PRO A 416 31.66 42.19 -14.77
C PRO A 416 30.60 41.08 -14.81
N LEU A 417 29.62 41.20 -15.70
CA LEU A 417 28.44 40.35 -15.68
C LEU A 417 28.72 38.93 -16.20
N ASP A 418 29.66 38.72 -17.12
CA ASP A 418 30.05 37.39 -17.59
C ASP A 418 30.68 36.56 -16.46
N LEU A 419 31.57 37.19 -15.67
CA LEU A 419 32.20 36.59 -14.49
C LEU A 419 31.15 36.21 -13.43
N PHE A 420 30.19 37.10 -13.17
CA PHE A 420 29.08 36.83 -12.24
C PHE A 420 28.23 35.63 -12.66
N TYR A 421 27.79 35.55 -13.92
CA TYR A 421 27.00 34.42 -14.40
C TYR A 421 27.77 33.10 -14.32
N LYS A 422 29.07 33.11 -14.63
CA LYS A 422 29.95 31.95 -14.47
C LYS A 422 30.00 31.50 -13.01
N SER A 423 30.22 32.43 -12.08
CA SER A 423 30.24 32.20 -10.63
C SER A 423 28.93 31.64 -10.07
N ALA A 424 27.78 32.16 -10.51
CA ALA A 424 26.46 31.66 -10.11
C ALA A 424 26.20 30.22 -10.62
N VAL A 425 26.63 29.91 -11.84
CA VAL A 425 26.53 28.54 -12.40
C VAL A 425 27.50 27.58 -11.70
N SER A 426 28.73 28.02 -11.38
CA SER A 426 29.70 27.25 -10.60
C SER A 426 29.10 26.84 -9.24
N PHE A 427 28.52 27.79 -8.51
CA PHE A 427 27.81 27.54 -7.24
C PHE A 427 26.72 26.48 -7.39
N TYR A 428 25.75 26.68 -8.31
CA TYR A 428 24.63 25.73 -8.47
C TYR A 428 25.07 24.34 -8.91
N LYS A 429 26.10 24.25 -9.77
CA LYS A 429 26.68 22.98 -10.21
C LYS A 429 27.34 22.24 -9.06
N ALA A 430 28.12 22.93 -8.22
CA ALA A 430 28.77 22.32 -7.07
C ALA A 430 27.77 21.90 -5.99
N VAL A 431 26.79 22.74 -5.65
CA VAL A 431 25.73 22.42 -4.69
C VAL A 431 24.93 21.20 -5.14
N SER A 432 24.39 21.22 -6.36
CA SER A 432 23.57 20.10 -6.87
C SER A 432 24.36 18.78 -6.96
N PHE A 433 25.62 18.83 -7.40
CA PHE A 433 26.49 17.64 -7.45
C PHE A 433 26.87 17.13 -6.05
N SER A 434 27.17 18.02 -5.10
CA SER A 434 27.54 17.67 -3.73
C SER A 434 26.38 17.00 -2.99
N ILE A 435 25.14 17.49 -3.17
CA ILE A 435 23.94 16.83 -2.65
C ILE A 435 23.77 15.43 -3.27
N VAL A 436 23.80 15.30 -4.61
CA VAL A 436 23.63 14.01 -5.30
C VAL A 436 24.68 12.98 -4.87
N LYS A 437 25.95 13.40 -4.73
CA LYS A 437 27.05 12.54 -4.25
C LYS A 437 26.82 12.04 -2.81
N SER A 438 26.15 12.83 -1.99
CA SER A 438 25.96 12.55 -0.55
C SER A 438 24.70 11.74 -0.25
N LEU A 439 23.76 11.61 -1.19
CA LEU A 439 22.48 10.93 -0.99
C LEU A 439 22.58 9.41 -1.21
N PRO A 440 22.34 8.57 -0.18
CA PRO A 440 22.58 7.13 -0.27
C PRO A 440 21.58 6.40 -1.17
N LEU A 441 20.31 6.75 -1.08
CA LEU A 441 19.19 6.11 -1.79
C LEU A 441 18.69 7.03 -2.91
N SER A 442 18.19 6.51 -4.03
CA SER A 442 17.63 7.36 -5.10
C SER A 442 16.26 7.91 -4.71
N ASP A 443 15.84 8.99 -5.37
CA ASP A 443 14.49 9.55 -5.23
C ASP A 443 13.39 8.50 -5.51
N SER A 444 13.55 7.71 -6.58
CA SER A 444 12.64 6.60 -6.91
C SER A 444 12.56 5.55 -5.80
N VAL A 445 13.71 5.16 -5.24
CA VAL A 445 13.80 4.23 -4.11
C VAL A 445 13.13 4.81 -2.87
N LEU A 446 13.41 6.06 -2.48
CA LEU A 446 12.81 6.70 -1.30
C LEU A 446 11.28 6.82 -1.41
N ARG A 447 10.76 7.19 -2.60
CA ARG A 447 9.31 7.19 -2.85
C ARG A 447 8.73 5.77 -2.75
N THR A 448 9.44 4.76 -3.25
CA THR A 448 8.98 3.37 -3.17
C THR A 448 9.03 2.84 -1.74
N VAL A 449 10.03 3.19 -0.92
CA VAL A 449 10.06 2.86 0.52
C VAL A 449 8.87 3.47 1.25
N ALA A 450 8.54 4.74 0.99
CA ALA A 450 7.39 5.39 1.61
C ALA A 450 6.04 4.76 1.19
N LEU A 451 5.90 4.37 -0.09
CA LEU A 451 4.70 3.70 -0.59
C LEU A 451 4.59 2.25 -0.08
N ILE A 452 5.67 1.47 -0.13
CA ILE A 452 5.61 0.03 0.19
C ILE A 452 5.35 -0.19 1.68
N LEU A 453 5.91 0.65 2.56
CA LEU A 453 5.68 0.58 3.99
C LEU A 453 4.30 1.08 4.43
N SER A 454 3.54 1.73 3.55
CA SER A 454 2.18 2.20 3.82
C SER A 454 1.13 1.18 3.38
N ALA A 455 0.16 0.89 4.25
CA ALA A 455 -0.96 -0.01 3.95
C ALA A 455 -1.77 0.42 2.70
N GLU A 456 -1.94 1.73 2.49
CA GLU A 456 -2.60 2.31 1.31
C GLU A 456 -1.67 2.38 0.09
N GLY A 457 -0.37 2.42 0.31
CA GLY A 457 0.63 2.57 -0.75
C GLY A 457 0.91 1.26 -1.51
N LYS A 458 0.55 0.09 -0.95
CA LYS A 458 0.84 -1.22 -1.56
C LYS A 458 0.33 -1.36 -3.01
N LEU A 459 -0.81 -0.76 -3.35
CA LEU A 459 -1.40 -0.81 -4.70
C LEU A 459 -0.72 0.15 -5.70
N LYS A 460 0.11 1.08 -5.23
CA LYS A 460 0.83 2.08 -6.05
C LYS A 460 2.27 1.65 -6.38
N VAL A 461 2.74 0.56 -5.78
CA VAL A 461 4.09 0.02 -5.98
C VAL A 461 4.07 -1.01 -7.11
N THR A 462 4.99 -0.87 -8.07
CA THR A 462 5.14 -1.84 -9.17
C THR A 462 6.17 -2.91 -8.81
N GLY A 463 6.05 -4.12 -9.37
CA GLY A 463 7.04 -5.19 -9.17
C GLY A 463 8.47 -4.75 -9.52
N LYS A 464 8.64 -3.97 -10.60
CA LYS A 464 9.94 -3.36 -10.95
C LYS A 464 10.49 -2.47 -9.83
N SER A 465 9.65 -1.64 -9.22
CA SER A 465 10.07 -0.79 -8.09
C SER A 465 10.51 -1.61 -6.88
N VAL A 466 9.94 -2.81 -6.67
CA VAL A 466 10.38 -3.74 -5.61
C VAL A 466 11.69 -4.44 -5.97
N VAL A 467 11.92 -4.76 -7.25
CA VAL A 467 13.24 -5.25 -7.73
C VAL A 467 14.32 -4.18 -7.60
N ASP A 468 14.01 -2.92 -7.90
CA ASP A 468 14.93 -1.78 -7.68
C ASP A 468 15.27 -1.64 -6.17
N LEU A 469 14.29 -1.84 -5.27
CA LEU A 469 14.54 -1.94 -3.82
C LEU A 469 15.38 -3.17 -3.45
N GLY A 470 15.05 -4.34 -4.00
CA GLY A 470 15.76 -5.59 -3.76
C GLY A 470 17.24 -5.51 -4.15
N THR A 471 17.53 -4.83 -5.26
CA THR A 471 18.90 -4.56 -5.73
C THR A 471 19.68 -3.72 -4.72
N VAL A 472 19.08 -2.66 -4.17
CA VAL A 472 19.73 -1.75 -3.21
C VAL A 472 19.93 -2.40 -1.84
N PHE A 473 18.94 -3.17 -1.38
CA PHE A 473 18.95 -3.80 -0.06
C PHE A 473 19.41 -5.27 -0.08
N GLY A 474 19.90 -5.80 -1.19
CA GLY A 474 20.37 -7.18 -1.32
C GLY A 474 19.32 -8.24 -0.99
N ALA A 475 18.23 -8.26 -1.73
CA ALA A 475 17.25 -9.33 -1.79
C ALA A 475 17.43 -10.08 -3.11
N ASN A 476 18.32 -11.08 -3.10
CA ASN A 476 18.85 -11.72 -4.31
C ASN A 476 17.93 -12.83 -4.86
N ASP A 477 16.83 -12.45 -5.51
CA ASP A 477 16.10 -13.21 -6.55
C ASP A 477 14.93 -12.32 -7.04
N ASP A 478 15.12 -11.60 -8.15
CA ASP A 478 14.14 -10.64 -8.67
C ASP A 478 12.76 -11.26 -8.95
N ASN A 479 12.75 -12.53 -9.36
CA ASN A 479 11.52 -13.24 -9.71
C ASN A 479 10.77 -13.66 -8.44
N LEU A 480 11.45 -14.30 -7.50
CA LEU A 480 10.86 -14.68 -6.21
C LEU A 480 10.43 -13.45 -5.41
N LEU A 481 11.17 -12.35 -5.49
CA LEU A 481 10.86 -11.11 -4.78
C LEU A 481 9.61 -10.44 -5.37
N THR A 482 9.48 -10.46 -6.70
CA THR A 482 8.29 -10.01 -7.39
C THR A 482 7.09 -10.90 -7.08
N ASP A 483 7.26 -12.23 -7.12
CA ASP A 483 6.19 -13.20 -6.80
C ASP A 483 5.68 -13.00 -5.36
N GLU A 484 6.57 -12.97 -4.36
CA GLU A 484 6.21 -12.75 -2.94
C GLU A 484 5.58 -11.36 -2.68
N PHE A 485 6.06 -10.31 -3.38
CA PHE A 485 5.45 -8.99 -3.30
C PHE A 485 4.02 -8.98 -3.86
N LEU A 486 3.78 -9.65 -4.98
CA LEU A 486 2.45 -9.73 -5.60
C LEU A 486 1.47 -10.50 -4.72
N GLU A 487 1.92 -11.54 -4.00
CA GLU A 487 1.11 -12.22 -2.98
C GLU A 487 0.69 -11.26 -1.85
N TYR A 488 1.61 -10.43 -1.34
CA TYR A 488 1.30 -9.38 -0.36
C TYR A 488 0.37 -8.29 -0.93
N GLN A 489 0.63 -7.82 -2.15
CA GLN A 489 -0.14 -6.77 -2.81
C GLN A 489 -1.61 -7.18 -2.97
N PHE A 490 -1.87 -8.40 -3.45
CA PHE A 490 -3.22 -8.90 -3.73
C PHE A 490 -3.87 -9.73 -2.60
N ALA A 491 -3.25 -9.82 -1.43
CA ALA A 491 -3.91 -10.40 -0.26
C ALA A 491 -5.14 -9.56 0.15
N GLU A 492 -6.35 -10.15 -0.01
CA GLU A 492 -7.61 -9.62 0.52
C GLU A 492 -7.62 -9.75 2.05
N ARG A 493 -7.85 -8.64 2.76
CA ARG A 493 -8.02 -8.60 4.22
C ARG A 493 -9.03 -7.54 4.61
N GLU A 494 -9.61 -7.72 5.80
CA GLU A 494 -10.50 -6.73 6.40
C GLU A 494 -9.79 -5.39 6.58
N ASN A 495 -10.50 -4.28 6.32
CA ASN A 495 -9.97 -2.93 6.43
C ASN A 495 -9.54 -2.63 7.87
N CYS A 496 -8.26 -2.79 8.18
CA CYS A 496 -7.64 -2.27 9.39
C CYS A 496 -7.60 -0.75 9.33
N THR A 497 -8.59 -0.10 9.94
CA THR A 497 -8.66 1.36 10.04
C THR A 497 -7.53 1.90 10.92
N ALA A 498 -6.82 2.92 10.41
CA ALA A 498 -5.90 3.80 11.15
C ALA A 498 -4.91 3.11 12.12
N GLN A 499 -4.14 2.13 11.63
CA GLN A 499 -2.99 1.58 12.35
C GLN A 499 -1.70 2.34 12.01
N THR A 500 -0.75 2.41 12.95
CA THR A 500 0.60 2.90 12.66
C THR A 500 1.34 1.95 11.72
N VAL A 501 2.37 2.46 11.00
CA VAL A 501 3.22 1.65 10.12
C VAL A 501 3.78 0.43 10.88
N GLU A 502 4.23 0.64 12.10
CA GLU A 502 4.77 -0.40 12.97
C GLU A 502 3.72 -1.45 13.40
N GLN A 503 2.48 -1.04 13.70
CA GLN A 503 1.38 -1.97 14.02
C GLN A 503 0.92 -2.77 12.79
N TYR A 504 0.84 -2.10 11.63
CA TYR A 504 0.51 -2.75 10.37
C TYR A 504 1.54 -3.84 10.04
N TRP A 505 2.83 -3.50 10.05
CA TRP A 505 3.88 -4.46 9.75
C TRP A 505 4.04 -5.56 10.81
N LYS A 506 3.72 -5.29 12.08
CA LYS A 506 3.60 -6.34 13.11
C LYS A 506 2.59 -7.41 12.71
N ALA A 507 1.44 -7.01 12.15
CA ALA A 507 0.42 -7.96 11.68
C ALA A 507 0.91 -8.69 10.40
N GLU A 508 1.42 -7.96 9.41
CA GLU A 508 1.88 -8.52 8.14
C GLU A 508 3.05 -9.51 8.26
N LEU A 509 4.06 -9.18 9.07
CA LEU A 509 5.22 -10.05 9.26
C LEU A 509 4.88 -11.33 10.05
N ARG A 510 3.73 -11.41 10.74
CA ARG A 510 3.33 -12.62 11.48
C ARG A 510 2.82 -13.75 10.58
N ILE A 511 2.26 -13.45 9.42
CA ILE A 511 1.75 -14.48 8.48
C ILE A 511 2.71 -14.77 7.31
N MET A 512 3.67 -13.89 7.02
CA MET A 512 4.71 -14.15 6.03
C MET A 512 5.63 -15.31 6.48
N GLY A 513 6.04 -16.18 5.56
CA GLY A 513 7.01 -17.24 5.87
C GLY A 513 8.36 -16.67 6.33
N THR A 514 9.02 -17.29 7.32
CA THR A 514 10.32 -16.81 7.85
C THR A 514 11.45 -16.79 6.82
N ASN A 515 11.36 -17.65 5.80
CA ASN A 515 12.33 -17.70 4.71
C ASN A 515 12.12 -16.65 3.61
N SER A 516 10.95 -16.00 3.58
CA SER A 516 10.55 -15.01 2.55
C SER A 516 11.61 -13.93 2.36
N ILE A 517 11.97 -13.67 1.10
CA ILE A 517 12.93 -12.61 0.75
C ILE A 517 12.26 -11.23 0.76
N PHE A 518 10.96 -11.15 0.46
CA PHE A 518 10.15 -9.96 0.64
C PHE A 518 10.02 -9.58 2.13
N ARG A 519 9.75 -10.54 3.02
CA ARG A 519 9.79 -10.34 4.49
C ARG A 519 11.13 -9.75 4.93
N LYS A 520 12.24 -10.32 4.46
CA LYS A 520 13.60 -9.84 4.77
C LYS A 520 13.84 -8.44 4.22
N LEU A 521 13.38 -8.12 3.00
CA LEU A 521 13.43 -6.77 2.44
C LEU A 521 12.68 -5.78 3.33
N ILE A 522 11.43 -6.07 3.69
CA ILE A 522 10.63 -5.23 4.58
C ILE A 522 11.32 -5.01 5.93
N LEU A 523 11.91 -6.03 6.54
CA LEU A 523 12.66 -5.88 7.78
C LEU A 523 13.89 -4.96 7.61
N LYS A 524 14.61 -5.04 6.48
CA LYS A 524 15.69 -4.08 6.14
C LYS A 524 15.17 -2.64 6.01
N LEU A 525 13.98 -2.45 5.43
CA LEU A 525 13.34 -1.13 5.32
C LEU A 525 12.84 -0.58 6.67
N LEU A 526 12.35 -1.45 7.56
CA LEU A 526 11.92 -1.08 8.91
C LEU A 526 13.09 -0.79 9.84
N ALA A 527 14.26 -1.41 9.59
CA ALA A 527 15.51 -1.11 10.27
C ALA A 527 16.11 0.26 9.88
N LEU A 528 15.63 0.93 8.81
CA LEU A 528 16.07 2.29 8.51
C LEU A 528 15.79 3.26 9.68
N PRO A 529 16.76 4.09 10.09
CA PRO A 529 16.55 5.09 11.13
C PRO A 529 15.39 6.02 10.82
N VAL A 530 14.65 6.41 11.86
CA VAL A 530 13.68 7.53 11.79
C VAL A 530 14.41 8.87 11.93
N THR A 531 15.49 8.91 12.69
CA THR A 531 16.38 10.07 12.87
C THR A 531 17.83 9.61 13.00
N LEU A 532 18.77 10.52 12.75
CA LEU A 532 20.21 10.37 13.01
C LEU A 532 20.70 11.26 14.16
N ARG A 533 19.81 12.09 14.73
CA ARG A 533 20.12 13.04 15.79
C ARG A 533 20.53 12.28 17.07
N MET A 534 21.72 12.60 17.58
CA MET A 534 22.32 11.90 18.71
C MET A 534 21.45 11.95 19.97
N GLU A 535 20.97 13.13 20.36
CA GLU A 535 20.10 13.30 21.53
C GLU A 535 18.81 12.46 21.45
N SER A 536 18.13 12.49 20.29
CA SER A 536 16.89 11.74 20.07
C SER A 536 17.10 10.23 20.00
N ILE A 537 18.27 9.78 19.53
CA ILE A 537 18.67 8.37 19.54
C ILE A 537 19.02 7.91 20.95
N PHE A 538 19.76 8.70 21.74
CA PHE A 538 20.07 8.36 23.15
C PHE A 538 18.79 8.34 24.00
N ALA A 539 17.87 9.28 23.79
CA ALA A 539 16.55 9.25 24.43
C ALA A 539 15.76 7.96 24.11
N GLN A 540 15.88 7.41 22.89
CA GLN A 540 15.25 6.13 22.53
C GLN A 540 15.88 4.92 23.25
N VAL A 541 17.20 4.88 23.41
CA VAL A 541 17.91 3.82 24.18
C VAL A 541 17.33 3.70 25.60
N PHE A 542 17.00 4.84 26.20
CA PHE A 542 16.57 4.94 27.59
C PHE A 542 15.05 4.88 27.82
N LYS A 543 14.24 4.98 26.75
CA LYS A 543 12.77 5.02 26.84
C LYS A 543 12.11 3.72 27.32
N SER A 544 12.85 2.62 27.40
CA SER A 544 12.31 1.28 27.67
C SER A 544 12.01 0.97 29.15
N VAL A 545 12.42 1.81 30.09
CA VAL A 545 12.33 1.55 31.55
C VAL A 545 11.16 2.27 32.23
N GLY A 546 10.58 3.29 31.58
CA GLY A 546 9.63 4.23 32.20
C GLY A 546 8.31 3.62 32.69
N ASP A 547 7.85 2.51 32.10
CA ASP A 547 6.55 1.90 32.45
C ASP A 547 6.63 0.84 33.58
N GLU A 548 7.82 0.36 33.97
CA GLU A 548 7.97 -0.72 34.95
C GLU A 548 8.69 -0.33 36.26
N VAL A 549 9.30 0.86 36.34
CA VAL A 549 10.15 1.26 37.49
C VAL A 549 9.65 2.53 38.18
N LEU A 550 8.47 2.44 38.81
CA LEU A 550 8.10 3.29 39.93
C LEU A 550 7.48 2.44 41.05
N PRO A 551 8.17 2.21 42.18
CA PRO A 551 7.55 1.60 43.34
C PRO A 551 6.57 2.59 43.96
N LYS A 552 5.27 2.24 43.96
CA LYS A 552 4.27 2.99 44.73
C LYS A 552 4.66 2.93 46.20
N ARG A 553 5.04 4.08 46.77
CA ARG A 553 5.31 4.26 48.20
C ARG A 553 4.21 5.15 48.78
N GLU A 554 3.65 4.71 49.90
CA GLU A 554 2.45 5.28 50.52
C GLU A 554 2.74 6.58 51.29
N VAL A 555 1.80 7.53 51.21
CA VAL A 555 1.49 8.63 52.15
C VAL A 555 0.00 8.94 51.85
N SER A 556 -1.05 8.58 52.61
CA SER A 556 -1.45 8.94 54.00
C SER A 556 -1.52 10.46 54.19
N GLU A 557 -2.54 11.17 54.68
CA GLU A 557 -3.89 10.95 55.23
C GLU A 557 -4.84 11.97 54.51
N GLU A 558 -6.17 12.06 54.65
CA GLU A 558 -7.04 12.17 55.84
C GLU A 558 -8.41 11.53 55.53
N MET A 559 -8.87 10.59 56.34
CA MET A 559 -9.94 10.80 57.34
C MET A 559 -11.23 11.45 56.82
N MET A 560 -12.31 10.66 56.73
CA MET A 560 -13.57 10.90 57.45
C MET A 560 -14.43 9.62 57.43
N GLN A 561 -14.37 8.90 58.55
CA GLN A 561 -15.46 8.24 59.29
C GLN A 561 -16.60 7.50 58.54
N ASP A 562 -16.74 6.22 58.93
CA ASP A 562 -17.91 5.60 59.59
C ASP A 562 -19.31 5.81 58.94
N ASN A 563 -20.12 4.78 58.67
CA ASN A 563 -20.38 3.59 59.49
C ASN A 563 -20.79 2.35 58.69
N ASP A 564 -20.74 1.25 59.44
CA ASP A 564 -21.29 -0.10 59.38
C ASP A 564 -22.68 -0.36 58.75
N ASP A 565 -23.04 -1.66 58.78
CA ASP A 565 -24.34 -2.30 58.45
C ASP A 565 -24.73 -2.34 56.96
N GLY A 566 -25.29 -3.41 56.39
CA GLY A 566 -25.69 -4.72 56.92
C GLY A 566 -26.82 -5.32 56.05
N ASP A 567 -26.84 -6.64 55.87
CA ASP A 567 -28.00 -7.51 55.48
C ASP A 567 -28.81 -7.16 54.20
N GLU A 568 -28.80 -8.00 53.16
CA GLU A 568 -29.68 -9.17 52.90
C GLU A 568 -31.02 -8.89 52.19
N GLU A 569 -31.36 -9.82 51.29
CA GLU A 569 -32.68 -10.24 50.75
C GLU A 569 -33.68 -9.26 50.07
N ASP A 570 -33.82 -9.49 48.77
CA ASP A 570 -35.02 -9.95 48.06
C ASP A 570 -36.34 -9.14 47.92
N ALA A 571 -36.80 -9.12 46.66
CA ALA A 571 -38.19 -9.27 46.18
C ALA A 571 -39.34 -8.25 46.46
N THR A 572 -40.08 -8.00 45.37
CA THR A 572 -41.54 -7.71 45.25
C THR A 572 -42.17 -6.34 45.58
N ASP A 573 -42.43 -5.59 44.50
CA ASP A 573 -43.78 -5.31 43.93
C ASP A 573 -44.72 -4.18 44.47
N SER A 574 -45.60 -3.72 43.57
CA SER A 574 -46.66 -2.69 43.67
C SER A 574 -46.18 -1.23 43.74
N SER A 575 -46.84 -0.22 43.15
CA SER A 575 -48.20 -0.06 42.57
C SER A 575 -48.15 0.97 41.39
N SER A 576 -49.20 1.36 40.62
CA SER A 576 -50.66 1.27 40.74
C SER A 576 -51.41 1.49 39.40
N TYR A 577 -52.51 0.74 39.19
CA TYR A 577 -53.75 1.03 38.42
C TYR A 577 -53.85 2.15 37.34
N LYS A 578 -54.30 1.78 36.12
CA LYS A 578 -55.69 1.99 35.62
C LYS A 578 -55.96 1.41 34.21
N SER A 579 -57.24 1.14 33.91
CA SER A 579 -57.77 0.38 32.75
C SER A 579 -59.03 1.10 32.18
N ALA A 580 -59.62 0.86 31.00
CA ALA A 580 -59.40 0.03 29.78
C ALA A 580 -60.31 0.68 28.65
N PRO A 581 -60.98 0.02 27.66
CA PRO A 581 -60.81 -1.28 26.98
C PRO A 581 -60.96 -1.29 25.41
N SER A 582 -60.62 -2.44 24.80
CA SER A 582 -61.24 -3.14 23.62
C SER A 582 -61.50 -2.47 22.24
N HIS A 583 -60.72 -2.91 21.23
CA HIS A 583 -61.07 -3.54 19.92
C HIS A 583 -62.44 -3.30 19.22
N PRO A 584 -62.48 -3.18 17.86
CA PRO A 584 -62.36 -4.36 16.97
C PRO A 584 -61.58 -4.20 15.63
N LEU A 585 -61.41 -5.33 14.91
CA LEU A 585 -60.81 -5.46 13.57
C LEU A 585 -61.70 -4.91 12.44
N THR A 586 -61.12 -4.37 11.36
CA THR A 586 -61.54 -4.47 9.93
C THR A 586 -60.51 -3.75 9.01
N PRO A 587 -60.55 -3.86 7.66
CA PRO A 587 -59.31 -4.16 6.91
C PRO A 587 -58.75 -3.01 6.05
N GLU A 588 -57.45 -2.76 6.14
CA GLU A 588 -56.78 -1.78 5.28
C GLU A 588 -56.31 -2.38 3.95
N THR A 589 -57.05 -1.96 2.92
CA THR A 589 -56.78 -1.89 1.47
C THR A 589 -55.39 -2.26 0.92
N PRO A 590 -55.34 -2.94 -0.25
CA PRO A 590 -54.09 -3.11 -1.00
C PRO A 590 -53.56 -1.76 -1.49
N GLY A 591 -52.28 -1.47 -1.25
CA GLY A 591 -51.64 -0.28 -1.77
C GLY A 591 -51.50 -0.33 -3.30
N ASP A 592 -51.86 0.76 -3.97
CA ASP A 592 -51.90 0.85 -5.43
C ASP A 592 -50.54 0.58 -6.08
N TYR A 593 -50.51 -0.40 -7.00
CA TYR A 593 -49.39 -0.59 -7.91
C TYR A 593 -49.46 0.48 -9.02
N HIS A 594 -48.57 1.48 -8.96
CA HIS A 594 -48.38 2.37 -10.11
C HIS A 594 -47.87 1.57 -11.32
N PRO A 595 -48.50 1.70 -12.50
CA PRO A 595 -48.10 0.94 -13.68
C PRO A 595 -46.72 1.39 -14.16
N ILE A 596 -45.79 0.45 -14.35
CA ILE A 596 -44.50 0.72 -15.01
C ILE A 596 -44.67 0.43 -16.50
N ILE A 597 -44.42 1.42 -17.36
CA ILE A 597 -44.41 1.23 -18.81
C ILE A 597 -43.21 0.35 -19.18
N PHE A 598 -43.47 -0.89 -19.61
CA PHE A 598 -42.43 -1.83 -20.01
C PHE A 598 -42.23 -1.83 -21.53
N MET A 599 -41.21 -1.09 -22.01
CA MET A 599 -40.63 -1.31 -23.34
C MET A 599 -39.10 -1.24 -23.28
N ARG A 600 -38.46 -2.13 -24.07
CA ARG A 600 -37.02 -2.34 -24.32
C ARG A 600 -36.01 -1.40 -23.63
N ALA A 601 -35.18 -1.98 -22.75
CA ALA A 601 -33.85 -1.49 -22.37
C ALA A 601 -33.74 -0.01 -21.96
N GLY A 602 -34.63 0.43 -21.07
CA GLY A 602 -34.56 1.74 -20.42
C GLY A 602 -35.88 2.09 -19.74
N SER A 603 -35.93 2.00 -18.42
CA SER A 603 -37.16 2.29 -17.64
C SER A 603 -37.04 3.64 -16.94
N PHE A 604 -38.08 4.46 -17.06
CA PHE A 604 -38.21 5.73 -16.36
C PHE A 604 -39.36 5.62 -15.36
N CYS A 605 -39.14 5.95 -14.08
CA CYS A 605 -40.22 5.99 -13.10
C CYS A 605 -41.08 7.25 -13.28
N LEU A 606 -42.31 7.20 -12.76
CA LEU A 606 -43.26 8.32 -12.77
C LEU A 606 -42.61 9.60 -12.26
N ASP A 607 -41.96 9.56 -11.09
CA ASP A 607 -41.35 10.75 -10.47
C ASP A 607 -40.27 11.38 -11.34
N CYS A 608 -39.38 10.58 -11.95
CA CYS A 608 -38.34 11.12 -12.83
C CYS A 608 -38.93 11.79 -14.07
N VAL A 609 -40.00 11.25 -14.65
CA VAL A 609 -40.68 11.87 -15.80
C VAL A 609 -41.41 13.15 -15.37
N ASP A 610 -42.22 13.09 -14.31
CA ASP A 610 -43.03 14.22 -13.88
C ASP A 610 -42.23 15.36 -13.23
N ILE A 611 -41.06 15.08 -12.67
CA ILE A 611 -40.15 16.10 -12.11
C ILE A 611 -39.23 16.67 -13.20
N LEU A 612 -38.59 15.81 -14.03
CA LEU A 612 -37.52 16.26 -14.93
C LEU A 612 -38.03 16.66 -16.32
N VAL A 613 -39.16 16.12 -16.79
CA VAL A 613 -39.80 16.52 -18.05
C VAL A 613 -40.92 17.52 -17.78
N GLY A 614 -41.80 17.20 -16.83
CA GLY A 614 -42.82 18.12 -16.30
C GLY A 614 -44.07 17.41 -15.78
N LYS A 615 -44.75 18.01 -14.80
CA LYS A 615 -45.85 17.38 -14.05
C LYS A 615 -47.00 16.92 -14.97
N GLY A 616 -47.48 15.69 -14.75
CA GLY A 616 -48.51 15.04 -15.55
C GLY A 616 -48.01 14.56 -16.93
N THR A 617 -46.70 14.47 -17.16
CA THR A 617 -46.15 13.93 -18.41
C THR A 617 -46.25 12.41 -18.42
N PHE A 618 -45.99 11.73 -17.29
CA PHE A 618 -46.11 10.28 -17.19
C PHE A 618 -47.48 9.77 -17.68
N ASN A 619 -48.56 10.42 -17.24
CA ASN A 619 -49.93 10.06 -17.66
C ASN A 619 -50.15 10.23 -19.18
N LYS A 620 -49.49 11.20 -19.82
CA LYS A 620 -49.56 11.37 -21.29
C LYS A 620 -48.75 10.30 -22.04
N LEU A 621 -47.61 9.88 -21.48
CA LEU A 621 -46.76 8.84 -22.07
C LEU A 621 -47.35 7.44 -21.91
N LYS A 622 -48.08 7.19 -20.81
CA LYS A 622 -48.78 5.93 -20.54
C LYS A 622 -49.75 5.55 -21.64
N ASP A 623 -50.42 6.53 -22.23
CA ASP A 623 -51.46 6.34 -23.24
C ASP A 623 -50.92 6.46 -24.68
N LEU A 624 -49.59 6.58 -24.86
CA LEU A 624 -48.92 6.62 -26.16
C LEU A 624 -48.34 5.24 -26.52
N ASP A 625 -48.85 4.63 -27.59
CA ASP A 625 -48.34 3.37 -28.14
C ASP A 625 -48.10 3.50 -29.66
N PRO A 626 -46.87 3.28 -30.17
CA PRO A 626 -45.64 3.02 -29.44
C PRO A 626 -44.99 4.30 -28.90
N TRP A 627 -44.73 4.35 -27.58
CA TRP A 627 -43.84 5.36 -27.01
C TRP A 627 -42.36 4.97 -27.18
N ILE A 628 -41.54 5.91 -27.67
CA ILE A 628 -40.09 5.75 -27.78
C ILE A 628 -39.42 6.51 -26.64
N CYS A 629 -38.59 5.83 -25.85
CA CYS A 629 -37.98 6.43 -24.66
C CYS A 629 -36.92 7.49 -25.00
N TYR A 630 -36.68 8.42 -24.06
CA TYR A 630 -35.81 9.57 -24.27
C TYR A 630 -34.33 9.25 -24.57
N LEU A 631 -33.86 8.03 -24.30
CA LEU A 631 -32.52 7.57 -24.72
C LEU A 631 -32.51 6.99 -26.15
N CYS A 632 -33.65 6.51 -26.64
CA CYS A 632 -33.83 5.97 -27.98
C CYS A 632 -34.22 7.04 -29.01
N ALA A 633 -34.90 8.11 -28.56
CA ALA A 633 -35.26 9.29 -29.35
C ALA A 633 -34.87 10.58 -28.59
N PRO A 634 -33.58 10.99 -28.57
CA PRO A 634 -33.12 12.17 -27.84
C PRO A 634 -33.83 13.47 -28.23
N GLU A 635 -34.26 13.59 -29.48
CA GLU A 635 -35.06 14.69 -30.03
C GLU A 635 -36.47 14.81 -29.41
N SER A 636 -37.00 13.73 -28.82
CA SER A 636 -38.25 13.76 -28.06
C SER A 636 -38.07 14.27 -26.62
N SER A 637 -36.83 14.41 -26.14
CA SER A 637 -36.53 14.84 -24.78
C SER A 637 -36.87 16.31 -24.56
N SER A 638 -37.46 16.61 -23.40
CA SER A 638 -37.99 17.93 -23.07
C SER A 638 -37.89 18.21 -21.57
N GLY A 639 -38.13 19.47 -21.18
CA GLY A 639 -37.86 19.92 -19.80
C GLY A 639 -36.36 19.95 -19.48
N ALA A 640 -36.01 19.55 -18.27
CA ALA A 640 -34.65 19.43 -17.77
C ALA A 640 -33.98 18.08 -18.13
N LEU A 641 -34.77 17.05 -18.46
CA LEU A 641 -34.26 15.75 -18.88
C LEU A 641 -33.74 15.80 -20.32
N LYS A 642 -32.43 15.93 -20.50
CA LYS A 642 -31.77 15.87 -21.82
C LYS A 642 -30.65 14.83 -21.82
N PRO A 643 -30.64 13.86 -22.75
CA PRO A 643 -29.51 12.97 -22.95
C PRO A 643 -28.26 13.77 -23.29
N ARG A 644 -27.09 13.32 -22.80
CA ARG A 644 -25.80 13.92 -23.16
C ARG A 644 -25.25 13.22 -24.40
N ASN A 645 -24.71 13.95 -25.36
CA ASN A 645 -24.18 13.35 -26.59
C ASN A 645 -23.05 12.33 -26.35
N ASP A 646 -22.37 12.40 -25.20
CA ASP A 646 -21.28 11.54 -24.76
C ASP A 646 -21.69 10.48 -23.71
N TRP A 647 -22.99 10.29 -23.46
CA TRP A 647 -23.49 9.49 -22.32
C TRP A 647 -22.96 8.06 -22.30
N SER A 648 -22.89 7.39 -23.45
CA SER A 648 -22.46 6.00 -23.58
C SER A 648 -20.98 5.83 -23.19
N ILE A 649 -20.12 6.72 -23.71
CA ILE A 649 -18.69 6.79 -23.37
C ILE A 649 -18.54 7.04 -21.86
N ARG A 650 -19.30 7.98 -21.29
CA ARG A 650 -19.20 8.32 -19.85
C ARG A 650 -19.68 7.20 -18.93
N VAL A 651 -20.75 6.47 -19.29
CA VAL A 651 -21.18 5.28 -18.55
C VAL A 651 -20.11 4.20 -18.59
N GLN A 652 -19.45 4.02 -19.74
CA GLN A 652 -18.37 3.05 -19.87
C GLN A 652 -17.13 3.47 -19.09
N SER A 653 -16.71 4.74 -19.16
CA SER A 653 -15.62 5.29 -18.34
C SER A 653 -15.90 5.13 -16.83
N PHE A 654 -17.16 5.28 -16.40
CA PHE A 654 -17.57 5.09 -15.01
C PHE A 654 -17.37 3.63 -14.53
N PHE A 655 -17.45 2.64 -15.42
CA PHE A 655 -17.21 1.22 -15.12
C PHE A 655 -15.83 0.70 -15.55
N ALA A 656 -15.04 1.50 -16.28
CA ALA A 656 -13.69 1.13 -16.77
C ALA A 656 -12.55 1.75 -15.92
N ASN A 657 -12.85 2.73 -15.06
CA ASN A 657 -11.86 3.42 -14.22
C ASN A 657 -11.45 2.59 -12.99
N ASP A 658 -10.68 1.52 -13.21
CA ASP A 658 -9.81 0.97 -12.16
C ASP A 658 -8.49 1.76 -12.14
N SER A 659 -8.30 2.58 -11.11
CA SER A 659 -7.11 3.42 -10.90
C SER A 659 -5.85 2.64 -10.46
N ALA A 660 -5.78 1.35 -10.80
CA ALA A 660 -4.77 0.38 -10.37
C ALA A 660 -4.24 -0.51 -11.51
N MET A 661 -4.49 -0.15 -12.78
CA MET A 661 -4.18 -0.99 -13.93
C MET A 661 -2.68 -1.05 -14.27
N ALA A 662 -2.15 -2.28 -14.31
CA ALA A 662 -0.81 -2.61 -14.81
C ALA A 662 -0.77 -2.91 -16.32
N PHE A 663 -1.91 -2.79 -16.99
CA PHE A 663 -2.13 -3.07 -18.42
C PHE A 663 -2.95 -1.93 -19.04
N GLU A 664 -2.85 -1.72 -20.35
CA GLU A 664 -3.71 -0.74 -21.02
C GLU A 664 -5.19 -1.18 -20.98
N PRO A 665 -6.15 -0.25 -20.75
CA PRO A 665 -7.55 -0.60 -20.71
C PRO A 665 -8.03 -1.09 -22.09
N HIS A 666 -8.63 -2.28 -22.11
CA HIS A 666 -9.20 -2.88 -23.32
C HIS A 666 -10.13 -1.93 -24.07
N ARG A 667 -10.10 -2.01 -25.41
CA ARG A 667 -10.95 -1.21 -26.31
C ARG A 667 -12.41 -1.26 -25.86
N VAL A 668 -12.93 -0.08 -25.55
CA VAL A 668 -14.32 0.13 -25.15
C VAL A 668 -15.17 0.37 -26.40
N TYR A 669 -16.24 -0.41 -26.56
CA TYR A 669 -17.18 -0.27 -27.68
C TYR A 669 -18.40 0.56 -27.26
N PRO A 670 -18.85 1.57 -28.01
CA PRO A 670 -20.06 2.33 -27.67
C PRO A 670 -21.32 1.45 -27.76
N SER A 671 -22.30 1.72 -26.90
CA SER A 671 -23.62 1.07 -26.91
C SER A 671 -24.33 1.27 -28.26
N ILE A 672 -24.98 0.22 -28.78
CA ILE A 672 -25.67 0.27 -30.08
C ILE A 672 -27.15 0.70 -29.87
N PRO A 673 -27.68 1.66 -30.66
CA PRO A 673 -29.10 2.01 -30.66
C PRO A 673 -30.01 0.80 -30.91
N ALA A 674 -31.14 0.69 -30.21
CA ALA A 674 -31.95 -0.53 -30.17
C ALA A 674 -32.41 -1.04 -31.55
N ASN A 675 -32.64 -0.15 -32.51
CA ASN A 675 -33.00 -0.44 -33.90
C ASN A 675 -31.83 -0.96 -34.77
N LEU A 676 -30.58 -0.73 -34.35
CA LEU A 676 -29.36 -1.18 -35.04
C LEU A 676 -28.76 -2.45 -34.40
N ARG A 677 -29.31 -2.92 -33.28
CA ARG A 677 -28.87 -4.15 -32.61
C ARG A 677 -29.22 -5.37 -33.47
N ARG A 678 -28.22 -6.18 -33.78
CA ARG A 678 -28.36 -7.45 -34.52
C ARG A 678 -28.25 -8.66 -33.58
N PRO A 679 -28.73 -9.86 -33.99
CA PRO A 679 -28.49 -11.10 -33.26
C PRO A 679 -27.02 -11.33 -32.89
N ILE A 680 -26.78 -12.07 -31.80
CA ILE A 680 -25.44 -12.40 -31.33
C ILE A 680 -24.93 -13.70 -31.96
N ARG A 681 -23.65 -13.74 -32.32
CA ARG A 681 -22.94 -14.94 -32.79
C ARG A 681 -21.79 -15.26 -31.85
N VAL A 682 -21.73 -16.50 -31.39
CA VAL A 682 -20.88 -16.92 -30.26
C VAL A 682 -20.00 -18.10 -30.66
N LEU A 683 -18.73 -18.05 -30.25
CA LEU A 683 -17.86 -19.22 -30.16
C LEU A 683 -17.67 -19.56 -28.68
N SER A 684 -17.97 -20.80 -28.31
CA SER A 684 -17.81 -21.35 -26.96
C SER A 684 -16.74 -22.44 -26.98
N LEU A 685 -15.70 -22.29 -26.19
CA LEU A 685 -14.57 -23.23 -26.08
C LEU A 685 -14.62 -23.90 -24.71
N PHE A 686 -14.50 -25.23 -24.66
CA PHE A 686 -14.73 -26.00 -23.43
C PHE A 686 -16.16 -25.77 -22.91
N ASP A 687 -17.13 -25.87 -23.82
CA ASP A 687 -18.53 -25.47 -23.58
C ASP A 687 -19.21 -26.24 -22.44
N GLY A 688 -18.75 -27.47 -22.17
CA GLY A 688 -19.37 -28.39 -21.23
C GLY A 688 -20.85 -28.56 -21.55
N ILE A 689 -21.71 -28.32 -20.55
CA ILE A 689 -23.16 -28.44 -20.66
C ILE A 689 -23.83 -27.14 -21.15
N SER A 690 -23.23 -26.45 -22.14
CA SER A 690 -23.78 -25.26 -22.83
C SER A 690 -24.38 -24.17 -21.92
N THR A 691 -23.72 -23.89 -20.80
CA THR A 691 -24.19 -22.90 -19.82
C THR A 691 -24.31 -21.50 -20.44
N GLY A 692 -23.41 -21.16 -21.38
CA GLY A 692 -23.43 -19.87 -22.07
C GLY A 692 -24.68 -19.71 -22.94
N TYR A 693 -25.02 -20.71 -23.76
CA TYR A 693 -26.23 -20.69 -24.60
C TYR A 693 -27.51 -20.63 -23.75
N LEU A 694 -27.60 -21.44 -22.69
CA LEU A 694 -28.70 -21.42 -21.72
C LEU A 694 -28.94 -20.00 -21.18
N VAL A 695 -27.88 -19.32 -20.71
CA VAL A 695 -27.99 -17.97 -20.15
C VAL A 695 -28.36 -16.93 -21.20
N LEU A 696 -27.83 -17.00 -22.42
CA LEU A 696 -28.18 -16.08 -23.50
C LEU A 696 -29.68 -16.19 -23.84
N ARG A 697 -30.19 -17.42 -23.96
CA ARG A 697 -31.62 -17.69 -24.18
C ARG A 697 -32.47 -17.19 -23.01
N ASP A 698 -32.09 -17.49 -21.77
CA ASP A 698 -32.84 -17.08 -20.56
C ASP A 698 -32.81 -15.56 -20.32
N LEU A 699 -31.80 -14.85 -20.86
CA LEU A 699 -31.76 -13.39 -20.92
C LEU A 699 -32.58 -12.82 -22.10
N GLY A 700 -33.05 -13.65 -23.03
CA GLY A 700 -33.87 -13.24 -24.18
C GLY A 700 -33.08 -12.74 -25.39
N PHE A 701 -31.80 -13.10 -25.53
CA PHE A 701 -31.01 -12.74 -26.71
C PHE A 701 -31.44 -13.54 -27.95
N LYS A 702 -31.52 -12.86 -29.09
CA LYS A 702 -31.57 -13.52 -30.41
C LYS A 702 -30.18 -14.07 -30.72
N VAL A 703 -29.98 -15.38 -30.60
CA VAL A 703 -28.74 -16.06 -30.96
C VAL A 703 -28.83 -16.55 -32.41
N GLU A 704 -28.03 -15.97 -33.29
CA GLU A 704 -27.98 -16.35 -34.72
C GLU A 704 -27.14 -17.60 -34.94
N LYS A 705 -26.01 -17.70 -34.26
CA LYS A 705 -25.09 -18.84 -34.35
C LYS A 705 -24.39 -19.06 -33.01
N TYR A 706 -24.33 -20.31 -32.57
CA TYR A 706 -23.56 -20.74 -31.41
C TYR A 706 -22.72 -21.95 -31.81
N VAL A 707 -21.41 -21.76 -31.94
CA VAL A 707 -20.45 -22.83 -32.24
C VAL A 707 -19.79 -23.24 -30.93
N ALA A 708 -19.77 -24.53 -30.63
CA ALA A 708 -19.24 -25.08 -29.38
C ALA A 708 -18.15 -26.11 -29.66
N SER A 709 -16.98 -25.97 -29.04
CA SER A 709 -15.91 -26.98 -29.04
C SER A 709 -15.91 -27.68 -27.68
N GLU A 710 -16.27 -28.95 -27.69
CA GLU A 710 -16.32 -29.84 -26.53
C GLU A 710 -15.95 -31.26 -26.98
N VAL A 711 -15.35 -32.06 -26.09
CA VAL A 711 -14.87 -33.43 -26.36
C VAL A 711 -15.46 -34.47 -25.40
N ASP A 712 -16.18 -34.04 -24.37
CA ASP A 712 -16.85 -34.87 -23.39
C ASP A 712 -18.25 -35.30 -23.89
N ASP A 713 -18.38 -36.56 -24.36
CA ASP A 713 -19.61 -37.15 -24.91
C ASP A 713 -20.86 -36.98 -24.02
N GLU A 714 -20.66 -36.94 -22.70
CA GLU A 714 -21.72 -36.76 -21.69
C GLU A 714 -22.23 -35.31 -21.75
N SER A 715 -21.32 -34.35 -21.78
CA SER A 715 -21.61 -32.92 -21.92
C SER A 715 -22.27 -32.59 -23.27
N ILE A 716 -21.72 -33.10 -24.39
CA ILE A 716 -22.27 -32.90 -25.74
C ILE A 716 -23.72 -33.43 -25.83
N ALA A 717 -24.01 -34.59 -25.22
CA ALA A 717 -25.36 -35.14 -25.20
C ALA A 717 -26.35 -34.24 -24.45
N VAL A 718 -25.96 -33.67 -23.31
CA VAL A 718 -26.77 -32.69 -22.56
C VAL A 718 -27.08 -31.46 -23.44
N SER A 719 -26.08 -30.94 -24.14
CA SER A 719 -26.21 -29.78 -25.02
C SER A 719 -27.17 -30.02 -26.18
N ILE A 720 -27.02 -31.15 -26.88
CA ILE A 720 -27.87 -31.50 -28.05
C ILE A 720 -29.34 -31.62 -27.64
N VAL A 721 -29.61 -32.31 -26.53
CA VAL A 721 -31.00 -32.60 -26.09
C VAL A 721 -31.69 -31.35 -25.53
N ASN A 722 -31.02 -30.53 -24.71
CA ASN A 722 -31.65 -29.35 -24.11
C ASN A 722 -31.79 -28.15 -25.06
N HIS A 723 -31.07 -28.15 -26.18
CA HIS A 723 -31.02 -27.03 -27.12
C HIS A 723 -31.41 -27.42 -28.55
N GLU A 724 -32.04 -28.57 -28.75
CA GLU A 724 -32.71 -28.97 -30.00
C GLU A 724 -31.78 -28.91 -31.24
N GLY A 725 -30.49 -29.20 -31.05
CA GLY A 725 -29.48 -29.13 -32.12
C GLY A 725 -29.13 -27.71 -32.61
N LYS A 726 -29.58 -26.64 -31.92
CA LYS A 726 -29.28 -25.23 -32.28
C LYS A 726 -27.82 -24.82 -32.04
N ILE A 727 -27.03 -25.72 -31.43
CA ILE A 727 -25.60 -25.54 -31.17
C ILE A 727 -24.82 -26.35 -32.21
N THR A 728 -23.98 -25.67 -32.97
CA THR A 728 -23.04 -26.31 -33.92
C THR A 728 -21.85 -26.84 -33.12
N GLN A 729 -21.86 -28.13 -32.82
CA GLN A 729 -20.74 -28.82 -32.18
C GLN A 729 -19.59 -28.98 -33.18
N VAL A 730 -18.37 -28.68 -32.73
CA VAL A 730 -17.12 -28.87 -33.49
C VAL A 730 -16.11 -29.66 -32.66
N ASP A 731 -15.17 -30.30 -33.35
CA ASP A 731 -14.11 -31.14 -32.75
C ASP A 731 -13.18 -30.32 -31.83
N ASP A 732 -12.23 -31.02 -31.21
CA ASP A 732 -11.22 -30.51 -30.29
C ASP A 732 -10.62 -29.15 -30.72
N VAL A 733 -10.61 -28.20 -29.78
CA VAL A 733 -10.16 -26.82 -29.95
C VAL A 733 -8.80 -26.69 -30.66
N ARG A 734 -7.89 -27.64 -30.45
CA ARG A 734 -6.55 -27.70 -31.05
C ARG A 734 -6.60 -27.83 -32.58
N ARG A 735 -7.71 -28.30 -33.13
CA ARG A 735 -7.95 -28.52 -34.57
C ARG A 735 -8.65 -27.35 -35.25
N ILE A 736 -9.07 -26.33 -34.50
CA ILE A 736 -9.73 -25.13 -35.04
C ILE A 736 -8.68 -24.23 -35.70
N THR A 737 -8.77 -24.08 -37.03
CA THR A 737 -7.84 -23.29 -37.85
C THR A 737 -8.39 -21.88 -38.14
N LYS A 738 -7.58 -21.02 -38.77
CA LYS A 738 -8.05 -19.68 -39.20
C LYS A 738 -9.17 -19.78 -40.24
N GLN A 739 -9.06 -20.71 -41.18
CA GLN A 739 -10.11 -21.01 -42.17
C GLN A 739 -11.45 -21.32 -41.48
N HIS A 740 -11.47 -22.19 -40.48
CA HIS A 740 -12.69 -22.49 -39.73
C HIS A 740 -13.30 -21.25 -39.06
N ILE A 741 -12.47 -20.39 -38.44
CA ILE A 741 -12.95 -19.14 -37.83
C ILE A 741 -13.56 -18.17 -38.86
N ASP A 742 -12.96 -18.09 -40.05
CA ASP A 742 -13.42 -17.20 -41.13
C ASP A 742 -14.67 -17.76 -41.85
N GLU A 743 -14.82 -19.08 -41.96
CA GLU A 743 -16.02 -19.76 -42.48
C GLU A 743 -17.20 -19.73 -41.51
N TRP A 744 -16.95 -19.91 -40.21
CA TRP A 744 -18.01 -19.98 -39.21
C TRP A 744 -18.45 -18.60 -38.72
N GLY A 745 -17.52 -17.65 -38.68
CA GLY A 745 -17.73 -16.32 -38.14
C GLY A 745 -18.31 -15.32 -39.16
N PRO A 746 -18.02 -14.00 -38.99
CA PRO A 746 -17.37 -13.42 -37.82
C PRO A 746 -18.16 -13.69 -36.52
N PHE A 747 -17.47 -13.80 -35.39
CA PHE A 747 -18.10 -13.96 -34.07
C PHE A 747 -18.06 -12.67 -33.28
N ASP A 748 -19.05 -12.47 -32.43
CA ASP A 748 -19.25 -11.23 -31.67
C ASP A 748 -19.03 -11.43 -30.15
N LEU A 749 -19.02 -12.69 -29.71
CA LEU A 749 -18.67 -13.12 -28.35
C LEU A 749 -17.81 -14.40 -28.38
N LEU A 750 -16.67 -14.41 -27.68
CA LEU A 750 -15.84 -15.61 -27.43
C LEU A 750 -15.84 -15.98 -25.95
N ILE A 751 -16.29 -17.17 -25.58
CA ILE A 751 -16.31 -17.62 -24.18
C ILE A 751 -15.62 -18.96 -23.97
N GLY A 752 -15.10 -19.21 -22.77
CA GLY A 752 -14.61 -20.53 -22.40
C GLY A 752 -13.98 -20.62 -21.02
N GLY A 753 -13.89 -21.84 -20.50
CA GLY A 753 -13.25 -22.15 -19.21
C GLY A 753 -12.38 -23.40 -19.32
N SER A 754 -11.06 -23.23 -19.39
CA SER A 754 -10.14 -24.35 -19.64
C SER A 754 -10.15 -25.37 -18.48
N PRO A 755 -9.93 -26.68 -18.73
CA PRO A 755 -9.91 -27.70 -17.69
C PRO A 755 -8.90 -27.44 -16.55
N CYS A 756 -9.42 -27.06 -15.39
CA CYS A 756 -8.63 -26.64 -14.22
C CYS A 756 -7.89 -27.76 -13.46
N ASN A 757 -7.91 -29.01 -13.94
CA ASN A 757 -7.34 -30.18 -13.24
C ASN A 757 -5.84 -30.03 -12.93
N ASP A 758 -5.08 -29.48 -13.87
CA ASP A 758 -3.63 -29.24 -13.72
C ASP A 758 -3.29 -27.83 -13.22
N LEU A 759 -4.29 -26.95 -13.05
CA LEU A 759 -4.13 -25.60 -12.51
C LEU A 759 -4.50 -25.53 -11.03
N SER A 760 -5.44 -26.35 -10.57
CA SER A 760 -5.95 -26.27 -9.21
C SER A 760 -4.97 -26.82 -8.18
N ILE A 761 -4.67 -26.03 -7.15
CA ILE A 761 -3.85 -26.42 -5.99
C ILE A 761 -4.48 -27.61 -5.23
N VAL A 762 -5.80 -27.80 -5.34
CA VAL A 762 -6.55 -28.94 -4.78
C VAL A 762 -6.11 -30.28 -5.39
N ASN A 763 -5.43 -30.28 -6.54
CA ASN A 763 -4.76 -31.45 -7.09
C ASN A 763 -3.26 -31.47 -6.68
N PRO A 764 -2.81 -32.45 -5.86
CA PRO A 764 -1.40 -32.59 -5.53
C PRO A 764 -0.52 -32.96 -6.74
N ALA A 765 -1.09 -33.66 -7.73
CA ALA A 765 -0.41 -34.12 -8.95
C ALA A 765 -0.59 -33.16 -10.13
N ARG A 766 -0.83 -31.88 -9.87
CA ARG A 766 -1.03 -30.82 -10.87
C ARG A 766 0.25 -30.56 -11.68
N LYS A 767 0.10 -30.22 -12.95
CA LYS A 767 1.22 -29.94 -13.86
C LYS A 767 1.45 -28.45 -14.20
N GLY A 768 0.58 -27.55 -13.74
CA GLY A 768 0.65 -26.11 -14.00
C GLY A 768 0.16 -25.72 -15.40
N LEU A 769 0.31 -24.44 -15.75
CA LEU A 769 -0.24 -23.86 -16.99
C LEU A 769 0.38 -24.40 -18.29
N PHE A 770 1.67 -24.75 -18.29
CA PHE A 770 2.41 -25.12 -19.51
C PHE A 770 2.34 -26.63 -19.84
N GLU A 771 1.87 -27.46 -18.90
CA GLU A 771 1.79 -28.90 -19.04
C GLU A 771 0.37 -29.46 -18.85
N GLY A 772 0.22 -30.77 -19.10
CA GLY A 772 -1.05 -31.47 -18.89
C GLY A 772 -2.22 -30.85 -19.66
N THR A 773 -3.36 -30.65 -18.98
CA THR A 773 -4.53 -29.94 -19.53
C THR A 773 -4.44 -28.42 -19.37
N GLY A 774 -3.52 -27.89 -18.57
CA GLY A 774 -3.35 -26.45 -18.35
C GLY A 774 -3.10 -25.69 -19.66
N ARG A 775 -2.32 -26.30 -20.56
CA ARG A 775 -1.95 -25.72 -21.86
C ARG A 775 -3.12 -25.39 -22.78
N LEU A 776 -4.32 -25.94 -22.53
CA LEU A 776 -5.52 -25.64 -23.31
C LEU A 776 -5.96 -24.17 -23.15
N PHE A 777 -5.47 -23.46 -22.11
CA PHE A 777 -5.52 -22.01 -22.06
C PHE A 777 -4.89 -21.34 -23.30
N PHE A 778 -3.77 -21.85 -23.81
CA PHE A 778 -3.11 -21.25 -24.97
C PHE A 778 -3.90 -21.45 -26.27
N ASP A 779 -4.75 -22.48 -26.36
CA ASP A 779 -5.69 -22.64 -27.46
C ASP A 779 -6.83 -21.61 -27.41
N TYR A 780 -7.33 -21.28 -26.20
CA TYR A 780 -8.24 -20.14 -26.02
C TYR A 780 -7.59 -18.84 -26.46
N TYR A 781 -6.37 -18.55 -25.97
CA TYR A 781 -5.62 -17.34 -26.31
C TYR A 781 -5.31 -17.24 -27.82
N ARG A 782 -4.90 -18.35 -28.44
CA ARG A 782 -4.67 -18.45 -29.89
C ARG A 782 -5.92 -18.05 -30.68
N LEU A 783 -7.08 -18.61 -30.33
CA LEU A 783 -8.34 -18.30 -31.02
C LEU A 783 -8.82 -16.87 -30.71
N LEU A 784 -8.66 -16.38 -29.47
CA LEU A 784 -8.92 -14.97 -29.12
C LEU A 784 -8.15 -14.01 -30.04
N ASN A 785 -6.84 -14.19 -30.18
CA ASN A 785 -6.02 -13.35 -31.06
C ASN A 785 -6.38 -13.48 -32.55
N MET A 786 -6.83 -14.65 -33.00
CA MET A 786 -7.32 -14.86 -34.38
C MET A 786 -8.69 -14.21 -34.67
N MET A 787 -9.40 -13.79 -33.61
CA MET A 787 -10.76 -13.25 -33.65
C MET A 787 -10.85 -11.77 -33.22
N LYS A 788 -9.88 -11.26 -32.45
CA LYS A 788 -9.74 -9.84 -32.11
C LYS A 788 -9.87 -8.99 -33.39
N PRO A 789 -10.84 -8.06 -33.48
CA PRO A 789 -10.96 -7.14 -34.61
C PRO A 789 -9.71 -6.26 -34.72
N LYS A 790 -9.44 -5.77 -35.93
CA LYS A 790 -8.45 -4.69 -36.13
C LYS A 790 -8.94 -3.41 -35.45
N GLU A 791 -8.02 -2.49 -35.17
CA GLU A 791 -8.33 -1.22 -34.49
C GLU A 791 -9.37 -0.38 -35.24
N ASP A 792 -9.35 -0.44 -36.57
CA ASP A 792 -10.26 0.26 -37.49
C ASP A 792 -11.65 -0.40 -37.65
N ASP A 793 -11.82 -1.68 -37.31
CA ASP A 793 -13.13 -2.35 -37.37
C ASP A 793 -14.02 -1.82 -36.21
N PRO A 794 -15.14 -1.11 -36.46
CA PRO A 794 -15.99 -0.55 -35.41
C PRO A 794 -16.86 -1.60 -34.71
N ARG A 795 -16.87 -2.85 -35.17
CA ARG A 795 -17.74 -3.93 -34.68
C ARG A 795 -17.41 -4.31 -33.22
N PRO A 796 -18.41 -4.34 -32.32
CA PRO A 796 -18.21 -4.85 -30.97
C PRO A 796 -17.77 -6.32 -30.99
N PHE A 797 -16.73 -6.61 -30.22
CA PHE A 797 -16.25 -7.96 -29.98
C PHE A 797 -15.98 -8.14 -28.49
N PHE A 798 -16.69 -9.09 -27.89
CA PHE A 798 -16.58 -9.38 -26.47
C PHE A 798 -15.93 -10.74 -26.25
N TRP A 799 -15.24 -10.89 -25.13
CA TRP A 799 -14.69 -12.17 -24.72
C TRP A 799 -14.72 -12.35 -23.20
N LEU A 800 -14.81 -13.60 -22.76
CA LEU A 800 -14.81 -14.02 -21.37
C LEU A 800 -14.02 -15.33 -21.21
N PHE A 801 -13.06 -15.33 -20.29
CA PHE A 801 -12.35 -16.53 -19.86
C PHE A 801 -12.56 -16.77 -18.36
N GLU A 802 -12.94 -17.99 -17.97
CA GLU A 802 -13.18 -18.37 -16.57
C GLU A 802 -12.15 -19.41 -16.08
N ASN A 803 -11.76 -19.31 -14.81
CA ASN A 803 -10.97 -20.35 -14.16
C ASN A 803 -11.07 -20.30 -12.61
N VAL A 804 -10.51 -21.31 -11.94
CA VAL A 804 -10.54 -21.46 -10.48
C VAL A 804 -9.66 -20.44 -9.74
N VAL A 805 -10.13 -19.97 -8.58
CA VAL A 805 -9.34 -19.06 -7.71
C VAL A 805 -8.13 -19.77 -7.09
N PHE A 806 -8.31 -21.03 -6.69
CA PHE A 806 -7.25 -21.87 -6.10
C PHE A 806 -6.30 -22.40 -7.17
N MET A 807 -5.65 -21.52 -7.91
CA MET A 807 -4.54 -21.81 -8.84
C MET A 807 -3.23 -21.20 -8.32
N ASN A 808 -2.10 -21.62 -8.88
CA ASN A 808 -0.79 -21.02 -8.56
C ASN A 808 -0.79 -19.52 -8.92
N THR A 809 -0.23 -18.67 -8.04
CA THR A 809 -0.03 -17.23 -8.28
C THR A 809 0.66 -16.97 -9.62
N ARG A 810 1.66 -17.79 -9.99
CA ARG A 810 2.34 -17.69 -11.29
C ARG A 810 1.42 -18.01 -12.47
N ASP A 811 0.67 -19.11 -12.41
CA ASP A 811 -0.28 -19.47 -13.48
C ASP A 811 -1.33 -18.36 -13.67
N LYS A 812 -1.82 -17.75 -12.56
CA LYS A 812 -2.72 -16.59 -12.59
C LYS A 812 -2.08 -15.40 -13.29
N LEU A 813 -0.86 -15.03 -12.91
CA LEU A 813 -0.14 -13.89 -13.47
C LEU A 813 0.17 -14.07 -14.96
N ASP A 814 0.55 -15.28 -15.37
CA ASP A 814 0.78 -15.58 -16.79
C ASP A 814 -0.54 -15.53 -17.58
N ILE A 815 -1.65 -16.07 -17.06
CA ILE A 815 -2.98 -15.87 -17.68
C ILE A 815 -3.31 -14.37 -17.82
N CYS A 816 -3.03 -13.53 -16.79
CA CYS A 816 -3.23 -12.08 -16.88
C CYS A 816 -2.35 -11.43 -17.96
N ARG A 817 -1.09 -11.83 -18.08
CA ARG A 817 -0.13 -11.32 -19.08
C ARG A 817 -0.57 -11.67 -20.50
N PHE A 818 -0.95 -12.93 -20.75
CA PHE A 818 -1.43 -13.35 -22.07
C PHE A 818 -2.77 -12.69 -22.43
N LEU A 819 -3.70 -12.55 -21.48
CA LEU A 819 -5.02 -11.95 -21.73
C LEU A 819 -5.03 -10.41 -21.64
N GLU A 820 -3.92 -9.78 -21.27
CA GLU A 820 -3.74 -8.32 -21.16
C GLU A 820 -4.72 -7.65 -20.17
N CYS A 821 -5.24 -8.39 -19.18
CA CYS A 821 -6.05 -7.83 -18.10
C CYS A 821 -6.00 -8.65 -16.79
N ASN A 822 -6.47 -8.02 -15.72
CA ASN A 822 -6.68 -8.66 -14.42
C ASN A 822 -8.07 -9.35 -14.35
N PRO A 823 -8.22 -10.44 -13.58
CA PRO A 823 -9.50 -11.10 -13.40
C PRO A 823 -10.40 -10.40 -12.40
N VAL A 824 -11.70 -10.49 -12.63
CA VAL A 824 -12.72 -10.19 -11.64
C VAL A 824 -12.98 -11.43 -10.79
N LEU A 825 -12.92 -11.28 -9.46
CA LEU A 825 -13.30 -12.33 -8.53
C LEU A 825 -14.81 -12.33 -8.30
N VAL A 826 -15.51 -13.42 -8.63
CA VAL A 826 -16.94 -13.59 -8.33
C VAL A 826 -17.18 -14.92 -7.63
N ASP A 827 -17.79 -14.87 -6.44
CA ASP A 827 -18.29 -16.06 -5.73
C ASP A 827 -19.80 -16.17 -5.90
N ALA A 828 -20.24 -17.33 -6.40
CA ALA A 828 -21.64 -17.70 -6.54
C ALA A 828 -22.42 -17.65 -5.22
N VAL A 829 -21.78 -17.73 -4.03
CA VAL A 829 -22.48 -17.70 -2.73
C VAL A 829 -23.38 -16.47 -2.54
N LYS A 830 -23.10 -15.37 -3.25
CA LYS A 830 -23.90 -14.14 -3.26
C LYS A 830 -25.26 -14.29 -3.99
N VAL A 831 -25.41 -15.30 -4.86
CA VAL A 831 -26.56 -15.54 -5.75
C VAL A 831 -26.99 -17.01 -5.86
N SER A 832 -26.42 -17.88 -5.04
CA SER A 832 -26.63 -19.34 -4.98
C SER A 832 -26.35 -19.84 -3.56
N PRO A 833 -26.88 -20.99 -3.11
CA PRO A 833 -26.53 -21.54 -1.81
C PRO A 833 -25.14 -22.19 -1.75
N ALA A 834 -24.34 -22.20 -2.83
CA ALA A 834 -23.01 -22.82 -2.84
C ALA A 834 -21.87 -21.81 -2.99
N HIS A 835 -20.79 -21.98 -2.22
CA HIS A 835 -19.52 -21.31 -2.47
C HIS A 835 -18.90 -21.80 -3.79
N ARG A 836 -18.65 -20.89 -4.72
CA ARG A 836 -17.95 -21.16 -5.99
C ARG A 836 -17.24 -19.89 -6.46
N ALA A 837 -16.24 -19.46 -5.69
CA ALA A 837 -15.33 -18.38 -6.08
C ALA A 837 -14.56 -18.75 -7.37
N ARG A 838 -14.62 -17.87 -8.38
CA ARG A 838 -13.98 -18.01 -9.70
C ARG A 838 -13.39 -16.69 -10.17
N TYR A 839 -12.33 -16.78 -10.97
CA TYR A 839 -11.74 -15.66 -11.69
C TYR A 839 -12.32 -15.58 -13.09
N PHE A 840 -12.70 -14.36 -13.49
CA PHE A 840 -13.24 -14.04 -14.80
C PHE A 840 -12.41 -12.93 -15.46
N TRP A 841 -11.66 -13.28 -16.50
CA TRP A 841 -11.01 -12.32 -17.39
C TRP A 841 -11.95 -12.00 -18.56
N GLY A 842 -11.88 -10.80 -19.09
CA GLY A 842 -12.71 -10.39 -20.22
C GLY A 842 -12.77 -8.90 -20.44
N ASN A 843 -13.51 -8.49 -21.46
CA ASN A 843 -13.82 -7.10 -21.78
C ASN A 843 -15.33 -6.80 -21.77
N ILE A 844 -16.14 -7.66 -21.13
CA ILE A 844 -17.59 -7.42 -21.02
C ILE A 844 -17.83 -6.17 -20.15
N PRO A 845 -18.70 -5.22 -20.56
CA PRO A 845 -18.87 -3.97 -19.83
C PRO A 845 -19.32 -4.17 -18.38
N GLY A 846 -18.63 -3.54 -17.43
CA GLY A 846 -19.01 -3.55 -16.02
C GLY A 846 -18.96 -4.92 -15.35
N MET A 847 -17.99 -5.79 -15.70
CA MET A 847 -17.74 -7.05 -14.96
C MET A 847 -17.45 -6.81 -13.47
N ASN A 848 -16.73 -5.74 -13.12
CA ASN A 848 -16.41 -5.34 -11.75
C ASN A 848 -17.62 -4.90 -10.90
N ARG A 849 -18.81 -4.70 -11.48
CA ARG A 849 -19.95 -4.17 -10.73
C ARG A 849 -20.43 -5.19 -9.68
N PRO A 850 -20.90 -4.73 -8.50
CA PRO A 850 -21.40 -5.62 -7.47
C PRO A 850 -22.45 -6.61 -8.00
N ILE A 851 -22.27 -7.89 -7.66
CA ILE A 851 -23.25 -8.92 -7.99
C ILE A 851 -24.41 -8.87 -6.98
N THR A 852 -25.63 -8.75 -7.50
CA THR A 852 -26.86 -8.61 -6.71
C THR A 852 -27.81 -9.75 -7.06
N ALA A 853 -28.39 -10.39 -6.06
CA ALA A 853 -29.36 -11.47 -6.25
C ALA A 853 -30.67 -10.96 -6.89
N SER A 854 -31.20 -11.72 -7.84
CA SER A 854 -32.56 -11.55 -8.34
C SER A 854 -33.57 -12.23 -7.42
N GLN A 855 -34.83 -11.77 -7.42
CA GLN A 855 -35.94 -12.47 -6.74
C GLN A 855 -36.15 -13.92 -7.20
N LYS A 856 -35.64 -14.27 -8.40
CA LYS A 856 -35.70 -15.64 -8.94
C LYS A 856 -34.56 -16.54 -8.45
N ASP A 857 -33.48 -15.97 -7.93
CA ASP A 857 -32.31 -16.74 -7.51
C ASP A 857 -32.58 -17.41 -6.15
N LYS A 858 -32.17 -18.68 -6.01
CA LYS A 858 -32.31 -19.41 -4.75
C LYS A 858 -31.10 -19.13 -3.87
N LEU A 859 -31.31 -18.64 -2.66
CA LEU A 859 -30.22 -18.17 -1.79
C LEU A 859 -29.90 -19.14 -0.66
N THR A 860 -30.87 -19.85 -0.12
CA THR A 860 -30.63 -20.89 0.90
C THR A 860 -30.71 -22.30 0.32
N LEU A 861 -29.97 -23.25 0.91
CA LEU A 861 -30.01 -24.65 0.48
C LEU A 861 -31.44 -25.21 0.52
N GLN A 862 -32.22 -24.81 1.52
CA GLN A 862 -33.61 -25.24 1.73
C GLN A 862 -34.52 -24.92 0.54
N GLU A 863 -34.31 -23.80 -0.15
CA GLU A 863 -35.07 -23.42 -1.35
C GLU A 863 -34.76 -24.28 -2.58
N CYS A 864 -33.65 -25.03 -2.57
CA CYS A 864 -33.27 -25.95 -3.63
C CYS A 864 -33.75 -27.40 -3.38
N LEU A 865 -34.12 -27.76 -2.16
CA LEU A 865 -34.47 -29.14 -1.82
C LEU A 865 -35.81 -29.58 -2.46
N GLU A 866 -36.02 -30.90 -2.55
CA GLU A 866 -37.36 -31.46 -2.83
C GLU A 866 -38.21 -31.51 -1.54
N PRO A 867 -39.56 -31.55 -1.63
CA PRO A 867 -40.44 -31.62 -0.45
C PRO A 867 -40.13 -32.80 0.47
N GLY A 868 -40.30 -32.61 1.79
CA GLY A 868 -40.01 -33.64 2.80
C GLY A 868 -38.52 -33.77 3.17
N ARG A 869 -37.70 -32.79 2.80
CA ARG A 869 -36.25 -32.75 3.06
C ARG A 869 -35.87 -31.43 3.73
N THR A 870 -35.02 -31.50 4.74
CA THR A 870 -34.62 -30.35 5.58
C THR A 870 -33.12 -30.13 5.49
N ALA A 871 -32.72 -28.89 5.17
CA ALA A 871 -31.32 -28.48 5.11
C ALA A 871 -30.75 -28.32 6.53
N LYS A 872 -29.58 -28.94 6.80
CA LYS A 872 -28.80 -28.70 8.03
C LYS A 872 -27.92 -27.44 7.95
N TYR A 873 -27.65 -26.96 6.73
CA TYR A 873 -26.78 -25.81 6.46
C TYR A 873 -27.50 -24.82 5.54
N VAL A 874 -27.32 -23.52 5.78
CA VAL A 874 -27.90 -22.45 4.93
C VAL A 874 -27.17 -22.35 3.59
N LYS A 875 -25.83 -22.47 3.63
CA LYS A 875 -24.92 -22.48 2.49
C LYS A 875 -24.05 -23.74 2.55
N ILE A 876 -23.56 -24.19 1.41
CA ILE A 876 -22.67 -25.35 1.28
C ILE A 876 -21.34 -24.97 0.62
N ARG A 877 -20.30 -25.78 0.88
CA ARG A 877 -19.00 -25.62 0.23
C ARG A 877 -19.05 -25.91 -1.27
N THR A 878 -17.95 -25.63 -1.97
CA THR A 878 -17.82 -25.87 -3.41
C THR A 878 -18.04 -27.33 -3.77
N ILE A 879 -19.08 -27.59 -4.56
CA ILE A 879 -19.31 -28.91 -5.14
C ILE A 879 -18.35 -29.12 -6.32
N THR A 880 -17.73 -30.30 -6.34
CA THR A 880 -16.76 -30.76 -7.34
C THR A 880 -17.25 -32.03 -8.03
N THR A 881 -16.44 -32.57 -8.94
CA THR A 881 -16.66 -33.87 -9.58
C THR A 881 -16.56 -35.07 -8.63
N ARG A 882 -16.05 -34.89 -7.40
CA ARG A 882 -15.88 -35.95 -6.39
C ARG A 882 -17.05 -35.97 -5.40
N THR A 883 -17.54 -37.18 -5.08
CA THR A 883 -18.71 -37.39 -4.19
C THR A 883 -18.53 -36.87 -2.77
N ASN A 884 -17.30 -36.84 -2.23
CA ASN A 884 -17.01 -36.29 -0.90
C ASN A 884 -17.39 -34.79 -0.79
N SER A 885 -17.26 -34.02 -1.87
CA SER A 885 -17.61 -32.58 -1.87
C SER A 885 -19.09 -32.28 -1.59
N LEU A 886 -19.99 -33.27 -1.72
CA LEU A 886 -21.40 -33.15 -1.34
C LEU A 886 -21.62 -33.18 0.19
N LYS A 887 -20.69 -33.77 0.94
CA LYS A 887 -20.67 -33.76 2.40
C LYS A 887 -20.02 -32.49 2.94
N GLN A 888 -20.27 -32.15 4.20
CA GLN A 888 -19.76 -30.97 4.90
C GLN A 888 -18.89 -31.39 6.11
N GLY A 889 -18.45 -30.41 6.89
CA GLY A 889 -17.58 -30.62 8.06
C GLY A 889 -16.10 -30.83 7.70
N ALA A 890 -15.22 -30.69 8.69
CA ALA A 890 -13.76 -30.74 8.50
C ALA A 890 -13.23 -32.11 8.02
N ASN A 891 -14.01 -33.19 8.21
CA ASN A 891 -13.63 -34.57 7.91
C ASN A 891 -14.41 -35.21 6.75
N ASP A 892 -15.17 -34.42 5.97
CA ASP A 892 -16.05 -34.92 4.88
C ASP A 892 -17.07 -35.98 5.33
N ARG A 893 -17.59 -35.88 6.57
CA ARG A 893 -18.51 -36.90 7.12
C ARG A 893 -19.97 -36.48 7.14
N ASP A 894 -20.24 -35.17 7.21
CA ASP A 894 -21.57 -34.68 7.57
C ASP A 894 -22.46 -34.56 6.34
N PHE A 895 -23.62 -35.20 6.37
CA PHE A 895 -24.60 -35.06 5.29
C PHE A 895 -25.36 -33.74 5.46
N PRO A 896 -25.47 -32.89 4.41
CA PRO A 896 -26.05 -31.55 4.54
C PRO A 896 -27.58 -31.52 4.69
N ILE A 897 -28.25 -32.67 4.52
CA ILE A 897 -29.70 -32.79 4.47
C ILE A 897 -30.15 -33.89 5.43
N THR A 898 -31.30 -33.67 6.08
CA THR A 898 -32.08 -34.70 6.77
C THR A 898 -33.33 -34.99 5.96
N SER A 899 -33.67 -36.26 5.76
CA SER A 899 -34.95 -36.70 5.18
C SER A 899 -35.53 -37.81 6.05
N ASN A 900 -36.80 -37.66 6.46
CA ASN A 900 -37.49 -38.58 7.36
C ASN A 900 -36.68 -38.94 8.64
N GLY A 901 -36.02 -37.94 9.23
CA GLY A 901 -35.18 -38.10 10.43
C GLY A 901 -33.82 -38.79 10.21
N LYS A 902 -33.42 -39.07 8.97
CA LYS A 902 -32.13 -39.68 8.62
C LYS A 902 -31.28 -38.78 7.74
N ASP A 903 -29.96 -38.90 7.90
CA ASP A 903 -28.96 -38.21 7.08
C ASP A 903 -29.01 -38.65 5.61
N ASP A 904 -29.05 -37.69 4.68
CA ASP A 904 -28.99 -37.95 3.24
C ASP A 904 -28.15 -36.92 2.47
N GLY A 905 -27.61 -37.33 1.33
CA GLY A 905 -26.85 -36.47 0.43
C GLY A 905 -27.73 -35.67 -0.53
N ILE A 906 -27.12 -34.65 -1.14
CA ILE A 906 -27.73 -33.82 -2.18
C ILE A 906 -28.12 -34.70 -3.37
N TRP A 907 -29.37 -34.59 -3.83
CA TRP A 907 -29.87 -35.24 -5.05
C TRP A 907 -29.46 -34.43 -6.29
N ILE A 908 -29.42 -35.06 -7.47
CA ILE A 908 -28.97 -34.37 -8.68
C ILE A 908 -29.91 -33.23 -9.08
N THR A 909 -31.22 -33.38 -8.92
CA THR A 909 -32.19 -32.29 -9.19
C THR A 909 -32.04 -31.11 -8.22
N GLU A 910 -31.57 -31.37 -7.00
CA GLU A 910 -31.22 -30.33 -6.03
C GLU A 910 -29.91 -29.65 -6.42
N MET A 911 -28.91 -30.41 -6.89
CA MET A 911 -27.64 -29.90 -7.42
C MET A 911 -27.83 -29.03 -8.67
N GLU A 912 -28.72 -29.41 -9.59
CA GLU A 912 -29.10 -28.58 -10.75
C GLU A 912 -29.64 -27.22 -10.29
N LYS A 913 -30.60 -27.20 -9.36
CA LYS A 913 -31.14 -25.96 -8.77
C LYS A 913 -30.07 -25.13 -8.04
N ILE A 914 -29.16 -25.75 -7.30
CA ILE A 914 -28.05 -25.08 -6.58
C ILE A 914 -27.15 -24.30 -7.55
N PHE A 915 -26.84 -24.89 -8.71
CA PHE A 915 -26.06 -24.24 -9.76
C PHE A 915 -26.91 -23.28 -10.63
N GLY A 916 -28.23 -23.27 -10.46
CA GLY A 916 -29.18 -22.43 -11.18
C GLY A 916 -29.65 -22.99 -12.52
N PHE A 917 -29.41 -24.27 -12.81
CA PHE A 917 -29.93 -24.95 -14.00
C PHE A 917 -31.42 -25.29 -13.84
N PRO A 918 -32.16 -25.47 -14.95
CA PRO A 918 -33.48 -26.09 -14.94
C PRO A 918 -33.45 -27.47 -14.27
N LYS A 919 -34.55 -27.84 -13.60
CA LYS A 919 -34.71 -29.20 -13.04
C LYS A 919 -34.70 -30.22 -14.18
N HIS A 920 -33.97 -31.32 -14.02
CA HIS A 920 -33.73 -32.38 -15.02
C HIS A 920 -32.83 -31.98 -16.21
N TYR A 921 -32.11 -30.84 -16.15
CA TYR A 921 -31.24 -30.41 -17.25
C TYR A 921 -30.17 -31.46 -17.63
N THR A 922 -29.66 -32.23 -16.68
CA THR A 922 -28.66 -33.29 -16.95
C THR A 922 -29.27 -34.70 -17.06
N ASP A 923 -30.59 -34.83 -17.14
CA ASP A 923 -31.32 -36.11 -17.18
C ASP A 923 -31.34 -36.73 -18.58
N VAL A 924 -30.17 -36.98 -19.14
CA VAL A 924 -29.97 -37.29 -20.56
C VAL A 924 -29.19 -38.60 -20.74
N LYS A 925 -29.49 -39.36 -21.80
CA LYS A 925 -28.73 -40.54 -22.27
C LYS A 925 -28.48 -41.60 -21.17
N ASN A 926 -29.44 -41.80 -20.26
CA ASN A 926 -29.34 -42.71 -19.11
C ASN A 926 -28.11 -42.48 -18.21
N MET A 927 -27.60 -41.24 -18.12
CA MET A 927 -26.45 -40.93 -17.27
C MET A 927 -26.72 -41.23 -15.79
N GLY A 928 -25.84 -42.03 -15.18
CA GLY A 928 -25.89 -42.31 -13.76
C GLY A 928 -25.52 -41.10 -12.89
N ARG A 929 -25.85 -41.18 -11.59
CA ARG A 929 -25.61 -40.11 -10.59
C ARG A 929 -24.21 -39.50 -10.67
N LEU A 930 -23.18 -40.33 -10.83
CA LEU A 930 -21.78 -39.88 -10.87
C LEU A 930 -21.43 -39.12 -12.15
N GLN A 931 -22.00 -39.50 -13.30
CA GLN A 931 -21.80 -38.81 -14.58
C GLN A 931 -22.45 -37.42 -14.53
N ARG A 932 -23.72 -37.36 -14.08
CA ARG A 932 -24.43 -36.08 -13.86
C ARG A 932 -23.70 -35.18 -12.86
N GLN A 933 -23.15 -35.74 -11.77
CA GLN A 933 -22.31 -34.96 -10.85
C GLN A 933 -21.01 -34.45 -11.51
N LYS A 934 -20.34 -35.24 -12.36
CA LYS A 934 -19.12 -34.80 -13.05
C LYS A 934 -19.38 -33.58 -13.93
N VAL A 935 -20.42 -33.62 -14.76
CA VAL A 935 -20.72 -32.49 -15.69
C VAL A 935 -21.16 -31.23 -14.93
N LEU A 936 -22.00 -31.36 -13.89
CA LEU A 936 -22.40 -30.24 -13.04
C LEU A 936 -21.23 -29.71 -12.17
N GLY A 937 -20.34 -30.58 -11.69
CA GLY A 937 -19.19 -30.16 -10.90
C GLY A 937 -18.20 -29.28 -11.69
N LYS A 938 -18.07 -29.55 -13.00
CA LYS A 938 -17.28 -28.77 -13.96
C LYS A 938 -17.95 -27.45 -14.34
N SER A 939 -19.28 -27.41 -14.50
CA SER A 939 -20.00 -26.29 -15.12
C SER A 939 -19.93 -24.95 -14.38
N TRP A 940 -20.32 -23.87 -15.06
CA TRP A 940 -20.47 -22.56 -14.43
C TRP A 940 -21.73 -22.45 -13.57
N SER A 941 -21.76 -21.45 -12.69
CA SER A 941 -22.98 -21.06 -11.98
C SER A 941 -23.84 -20.19 -12.89
N VAL A 942 -25.04 -20.65 -13.26
CA VAL A 942 -25.98 -19.94 -14.15
C VAL A 942 -26.23 -18.48 -13.72
N PRO A 943 -26.53 -18.15 -12.44
CA PRO A 943 -26.77 -16.76 -12.04
C PRO A 943 -25.53 -15.86 -12.15
N VAL A 944 -24.31 -16.41 -12.00
CA VAL A 944 -23.06 -15.64 -12.17
C VAL A 944 -22.85 -15.27 -13.64
N ILE A 945 -23.02 -16.23 -14.55
CA ILE A 945 -22.92 -15.97 -16.00
C ILE A 945 -24.06 -15.04 -16.45
N ARG A 946 -25.26 -15.16 -15.86
CA ARG A 946 -26.38 -14.23 -16.09
C ARG A 946 -26.05 -12.81 -15.70
N HIS A 947 -25.38 -12.60 -14.56
CA HIS A 947 -24.85 -11.29 -14.17
C HIS A 947 -23.84 -10.79 -15.20
N LEU A 948 -22.83 -11.60 -15.56
CA LEU A 948 -21.79 -11.19 -16.49
C LEU A 948 -22.35 -10.83 -17.89
N PHE A 949 -23.27 -11.60 -18.45
CA PHE A 949 -23.82 -11.36 -19.80
C PHE A 949 -24.92 -10.28 -19.87
N ALA A 950 -25.54 -9.88 -18.76
CA ALA A 950 -26.65 -8.91 -18.79
C ALA A 950 -26.35 -7.57 -19.54
N PRO A 951 -25.15 -6.96 -19.46
CA PRO A 951 -24.82 -5.73 -20.18
C PRO A 951 -24.72 -5.88 -21.70
N LEU A 952 -24.57 -7.10 -22.22
CA LEU A 952 -24.52 -7.34 -23.67
C LEU A 952 -25.84 -6.98 -24.37
N LYS A 953 -26.94 -6.80 -23.60
CA LYS A 953 -28.24 -6.33 -24.10
C LYS A 953 -28.19 -4.97 -24.76
N ASP A 954 -27.19 -4.15 -24.43
CA ASP A 954 -27.00 -2.83 -25.03
C ASP A 954 -26.30 -2.85 -26.40
N TYR A 955 -25.92 -4.05 -26.88
CA TYR A 955 -25.20 -4.27 -28.12
C TYR A 955 -25.93 -5.21 -29.09
N PHE A 956 -26.66 -6.21 -28.57
CA PHE A 956 -27.29 -7.25 -29.38
C PHE A 956 -28.82 -7.31 -29.24
N ALA A 957 -29.46 -7.87 -30.27
CA ALA A 957 -30.91 -7.96 -30.36
C ALA A 957 -31.47 -8.91 -29.31
N CYS A 958 -32.59 -8.51 -28.71
CA CYS A 958 -33.38 -9.34 -27.81
C CYS A 958 -34.80 -9.53 -28.36
N ASP A 959 -35.42 -10.65 -28.02
CA ASP A 959 -36.84 -10.91 -28.32
C ASP A 959 -37.75 -9.95 -27.55
N GLU A 960 -38.93 -9.68 -28.11
CA GLU A 960 -39.98 -8.98 -27.40
C GLU A 960 -40.55 -9.88 -26.31
N VAL A 961 -40.48 -9.41 -25.06
CA VAL A 961 -41.22 -10.02 -23.96
C VAL A 961 -42.69 -9.67 -24.15
N LEU A 962 -43.35 -10.41 -25.05
CA LEU A 962 -44.81 -10.49 -25.06
C LEU A 962 -45.24 -11.05 -23.71
N SER A 963 -45.82 -10.19 -22.87
CA SER A 963 -46.44 -10.57 -21.62
C SER A 963 -47.68 -11.41 -21.91
N LYS A 964 -47.48 -12.72 -22.12
CA LYS A 964 -48.53 -13.71 -21.86
C LYS A 964 -48.86 -13.66 -20.37
N ASN A 965 -49.85 -12.84 -20.05
CA ASN A 965 -50.81 -12.95 -18.94
C ASN A 965 -51.81 -11.80 -19.11
N GLY A 966 -52.60 -11.89 -20.18
CA GLY A 966 -53.89 -11.22 -20.24
C GLY A 966 -54.95 -12.21 -19.77
N GLU A 967 -55.16 -12.28 -18.46
CA GLU A 967 -56.35 -12.84 -17.82
C GLU A 967 -56.55 -12.03 -16.52
N LEU A 968 -57.77 -11.54 -16.33
CA LEU A 968 -58.20 -10.58 -15.30
C LEU A 968 -58.50 -11.24 -13.96
#